data_AF-A0A7Y5FWN2-F1
#
_entry.id   AF-A0A7Y5FWN2-F1
#
_cell.length_a   1.000
_cell.length_b   1.000
_cell.length_c   1.000
_cell.angle_alpha   90.00
_cell.angle_beta   90.00
_cell.angle_gamma   90.00
#
_symmetry.space_group_name_H-M   'P 1'
#
loop_
_entity.id
_entity.type
_entity.pdbx_description
1 polymer ?
#
loop_
_entity_poly.entity_id
_entity_poly.type
_entity_poly.pdbx_seq_one_letter_code
_entity_poly.pdbx_strand_id
1 'polypeptide(L)'
;MAFTFLPRRRCSVALFLPFGWLILSLLPLRAGAAIDTLYVSVSGSDMQGNGTAQKPWRSVTFALQNVQASAAFPKALKLSPGTFSAAATNETFPLHLKNYVAIIGSGAFATIIDAGQTARVFTGNNVQQVSVMDLCLQNGKAPGVAQASGQGAGLWVKGFTDLQLIRCRVRNNQAEDLGGGLFVSRGSGFTLQDCWLENNTAFNGGALYHDSSTATIIAGVTMQYNKAMNIGGGMFIASTAPIIQKCRIRWNTAEQSQQTGAGGIVLQNVTGAVIGGAFDLGNDIHENVGAQDGSQLLLFGRQSTADARYNFWGALPSRRVASPTDQINSSNARNVSITATFGARDFYVAPGGSDEDSGTPQKPWRTIRYALSQIFATELDTLRLHLRSGVYSHAATGENFPIQLKTRINLLGAGREATSIDGADWHESELINSANIAAVRMAGLTLRNANKGALLLRACERVQLDSLQFENNKGSHGAGLRLINCENMSLTASIFRGNQSTGAGGALALYGDDNEISRNVFVDNLAQSGGAVACDSNSTTVFTQNDFTGNRAEIGGAMYIAQSRIELSSNRMRNNHATLGGGAIALDGASLPLIGANRNRGNDIYDNTTDGQGSQLYRVTPGLTVDARYNYWGEIPHEGTAHPFTEFSLVEYRNIAIRLPRGARTLFVAPHGNDEASGAGPAEPLRTIAGALKLFFGTPQLPVQLQLLPGRYTKDATAEIFPLPLESHVTIAGGKREETVIAGDGSRRIFEGRKLQNVTLRHLTLQNGKSGQRGGAVLLDSVQVSLIDSCWFQDNAAVQGGGLALRNNTGAVIQHTRFDRNQAQLRGGAINVEGDSVIIQHCEFFGNQTAGTGGALHGNRPKLAQILSNRMRGNQAEQGGAVALSGGMTHIYRNIIIDNEATQTGGAIYVNAEASAIIGGTLANGNDLYGNTAAVTATSLAGPARNNPIDARYNFFGARPDDAVVSESRSFNTANFRRTSIVLPLEQRMLYLSPAGSDSNAAPSPQNPLRTLRQALRLFVSLPGDLFTLILAKGIYSKETSGE
;
A
#
# COMPACT_ATOMS: atom_id res chain seq x y z
N MET A 1 51.45 14.36 -31.43
CA MET A 1 51.19 14.82 -32.82
C MET A 1 50.00 15.76 -32.81
N ALA A 2 49.99 16.76 -33.70
CA ALA A 2 48.87 17.62 -34.12
C ALA A 2 48.04 18.37 -33.03
N PHE A 3 48.19 19.70 -33.03
CA PHE A 3 47.29 20.69 -32.41
C PHE A 3 46.01 20.90 -33.24
N THR A 4 44.95 21.45 -32.61
CA THR A 4 44.25 22.65 -33.14
C THR A 4 43.67 23.55 -32.03
N PHE A 5 43.78 24.86 -32.27
CA PHE A 5 43.34 26.01 -31.45
C PHE A 5 41.97 26.56 -31.94
N LEU A 6 41.20 27.48 -31.34
CA LEU A 6 41.17 28.41 -30.17
C LEU A 6 39.64 28.77 -29.96
N PRO A 7 39.14 29.81 -29.23
CA PRO A 7 39.74 30.74 -28.26
C PRO A 7 38.98 30.94 -26.91
N ARG A 8 39.78 30.96 -25.83
CA ARG A 8 39.74 31.90 -24.67
C ARG A 8 38.45 32.71 -24.35
N ARG A 9 37.99 32.56 -23.10
CA ARG A 9 37.95 33.70 -22.15
C ARG A 9 38.76 33.36 -20.90
N ARG A 10 39.56 34.31 -20.43
CA ARG A 10 40.38 34.19 -19.21
C ARG A 10 39.54 34.55 -17.98
N CYS A 11 39.53 33.68 -16.97
CA CYS A 11 39.45 34.07 -15.56
C CYS A 11 40.30 33.08 -14.75
N SER A 12 40.96 33.57 -13.70
CA SER A 12 42.02 32.86 -13.00
C SER A 12 41.50 31.68 -12.19
N VAL A 13 41.84 30.46 -12.61
CA VAL A 13 41.65 29.26 -11.77
C VAL A 13 42.73 29.27 -10.69
N ALA A 14 42.37 29.70 -9.48
CA ALA A 14 43.15 29.36 -8.30
C ALA A 14 43.02 27.85 -8.07
N LEU A 15 44.15 27.13 -8.01
CA LEU A 15 44.17 25.71 -7.65
C LEU A 15 43.73 25.55 -6.20
N PHE A 16 42.45 25.27 -5.98
CA PHE A 16 41.98 24.67 -4.73
C PHE A 16 42.09 23.15 -4.85
N LEU A 17 43.20 22.61 -4.35
CA LEU A 17 43.33 21.19 -4.06
C LEU A 17 42.25 20.78 -3.04
N PRO A 18 41.69 19.57 -3.12
CA PRO A 18 40.63 19.14 -2.22
C PRO A 18 41.19 18.92 -0.82
N PHE A 19 40.89 19.85 0.10
CA PHE A 19 41.20 19.75 1.53
C PHE A 19 40.28 18.73 2.25
N GLY A 20 40.31 17.48 1.78
CA GLY A 20 40.04 16.34 2.66
C GLY A 20 41.24 16.09 3.56
N TRP A 21 41.01 15.58 4.78
CA TRP A 21 42.03 15.05 5.70
C TRP A 21 42.92 16.04 6.49
N LEU A 22 42.48 17.27 6.78
CA LEU A 22 43.22 18.18 7.69
C LEU A 22 42.44 18.71 8.90
N ILE A 23 41.61 17.88 9.56
CA ILE A 23 40.99 18.21 10.86
C ILE A 23 41.02 17.01 11.82
N LEU A 24 42.23 16.57 12.19
CA LEU A 24 42.43 15.72 13.37
C LEU A 24 43.77 15.97 14.09
N SER A 25 44.42 17.11 13.82
CA SER A 25 45.76 17.46 14.31
C SER A 25 45.87 18.93 14.72
N LEU A 26 45.11 19.37 15.73
CA LEU A 26 45.21 20.70 16.33
C LEU A 26 45.26 20.64 17.87
N LEU A 27 46.31 19.99 18.38
CA LEU A 27 46.92 20.34 19.67
C LEU A 27 48.10 21.30 19.38
N PRO A 28 47.93 22.64 19.48
CA PRO A 28 49.02 23.60 19.35
C PRO A 28 49.78 23.77 20.67
N LEU A 29 50.28 22.67 21.22
CA LEU A 29 51.44 22.66 22.08
C LEU A 29 52.38 21.60 21.52
N ARG A 30 53.59 22.01 21.12
CA ARG A 30 54.54 21.19 20.37
C ARG A 30 54.70 19.81 21.03
N ALA A 31 54.46 18.75 20.27
CA ALA A 31 54.77 17.39 20.68
C ALA A 31 56.26 17.30 21.06
N GLY A 32 56.56 17.13 22.35
CA GLY A 32 57.92 17.04 22.87
C GLY A 32 58.15 17.64 24.26
N ALA A 33 57.34 18.61 24.71
CA ALA A 33 57.43 19.15 26.07
C ALA A 33 56.44 18.47 27.01
N ALA A 34 56.94 17.86 28.10
CA ALA A 34 56.08 17.40 29.18
C ALA A 34 55.46 18.60 29.90
N ILE A 35 54.14 18.78 29.77
CA ILE A 35 53.43 19.88 30.42
C ILE A 35 53.33 19.56 31.91
N ASP A 36 54.10 20.29 32.71
CA ASP A 36 54.04 20.19 34.16
C ASP A 36 52.66 20.65 34.65
N THR A 37 52.04 19.84 35.50
CA THR A 37 50.62 19.90 35.81
C THR A 37 50.42 20.25 37.28
N LEU A 38 49.81 21.41 37.52
CA LEU A 38 49.41 21.90 38.82
C LEU A 38 47.91 21.68 39.03
N TYR A 39 47.51 21.45 40.27
CA TYR A 39 46.16 21.06 40.65
C TYR A 39 45.50 22.11 41.56
N VAL A 40 44.25 22.44 41.24
CA VAL A 40 43.39 23.33 42.01
C VAL A 40 42.09 22.60 42.31
N SER A 41 41.61 22.68 43.55
CA SER A 41 40.39 22.00 43.99
C SER A 41 39.61 22.88 44.95
N VAL A 42 38.28 22.83 44.88
CA VAL A 42 37.39 23.56 45.82
C VAL A 42 37.63 23.16 47.29
N SER A 43 38.18 21.97 47.54
CA SER A 43 38.58 21.46 48.86
C SER A 43 40.08 21.62 49.17
N GLY A 44 40.83 22.34 48.33
CA GLY A 44 42.27 22.60 48.50
C GLY A 44 42.56 23.68 49.53
N SER A 45 43.82 24.12 49.60
CA SER A 45 44.25 25.22 50.49
C SER A 45 45.29 26.10 49.81
N ASP A 46 45.06 27.42 49.77
CA ASP A 46 46.06 28.38 49.26
C ASP A 46 47.18 28.65 50.28
N MET A 47 46.97 28.33 51.56
CA MET A 47 47.99 28.47 52.62
C MET A 47 48.85 27.22 52.81
N GLN A 48 48.32 26.02 52.51
CA GLN A 48 48.97 24.74 52.79
C GLN A 48 49.13 23.83 51.55
N GLY A 49 48.49 24.19 50.44
CA GLY A 49 48.64 23.52 49.15
C GLY A 49 49.94 23.95 48.45
N ASN A 50 50.49 23.04 47.66
CA ASN A 50 51.70 23.26 46.86
C ASN A 50 51.46 23.02 45.36
N GLY A 51 50.19 22.95 44.94
CA GLY A 51 49.79 22.69 43.56
C GLY A 51 49.95 21.23 43.12
N THR A 52 50.35 20.29 43.98
CA THR A 52 50.39 18.85 43.64
C THR A 52 48.99 18.22 43.74
N ALA A 53 48.80 17.05 43.12
CA ALA A 53 47.54 16.30 43.19
C ALA A 53 47.11 15.94 44.63
N GLN A 54 48.07 15.72 45.53
CA GLN A 54 47.84 15.39 46.94
C GLN A 54 47.59 16.63 47.82
N LYS A 55 48.08 17.80 47.40
CA LYS A 55 47.94 19.08 48.12
C LYS A 55 47.62 20.21 47.12
N PRO A 56 46.43 20.18 46.50
CA PRO A 56 46.04 21.19 45.52
C PRO A 56 45.84 22.55 46.18
N TRP A 57 46.02 23.62 45.40
CA TRP A 57 45.58 24.95 45.78
C TRP A 57 44.05 25.03 45.80
N ARG A 58 43.50 26.03 46.50
CA ARG A 58 42.06 26.22 46.64
C ARG A 58 41.48 27.08 45.53
N SER A 59 42.12 28.22 45.23
CA SER A 59 41.61 29.20 44.28
C SER A 59 42.35 29.20 42.95
N VAL A 60 41.59 29.44 41.88
CA VAL A 60 42.16 29.65 40.53
C VAL A 60 42.95 30.97 40.52
N THR A 61 42.50 31.96 41.29
CA THR A 61 43.19 33.23 41.55
C THR A 61 44.61 33.03 42.06
N PHE A 62 44.79 32.27 43.14
CA PHE A 62 46.10 31.99 43.71
C PHE A 62 46.97 31.17 42.74
N ALA A 63 46.39 30.18 42.08
CA ALA A 63 47.09 29.38 41.07
C ALA A 63 47.62 30.24 39.90
N LEU A 64 46.81 31.16 39.37
CA LEU A 64 47.22 32.07 38.29
C LEU A 64 48.21 33.16 38.74
N GLN A 65 48.25 33.51 40.03
CA GLN A 65 49.27 34.40 40.58
C GLN A 65 50.63 33.71 40.76
N ASN A 66 50.64 32.43 41.13
CA ASN A 66 51.85 31.69 41.47
C ASN A 66 52.41 30.80 40.33
N VAL A 67 51.64 30.56 39.26
CA VAL A 67 52.10 29.76 38.11
C VAL A 67 53.25 30.44 37.38
N GLN A 68 54.39 29.75 37.30
CA GLN A 68 55.56 30.16 36.52
C GLN A 68 55.62 29.35 35.22
N ALA A 69 55.14 29.96 34.14
CA ALA A 69 55.09 29.36 32.80
C ALA A 69 55.90 30.19 31.79
N SER A 70 56.49 29.52 30.79
CA SER A 70 57.24 30.15 29.71
C SER A 70 57.18 29.31 28.44
N ALA A 71 57.66 29.83 27.30
CA ALA A 71 57.71 29.10 26.03
C ALA A 71 58.46 27.76 26.09
N ALA A 72 59.45 27.65 26.98
CA ALA A 72 60.21 26.42 27.22
C ALA A 72 59.54 25.49 28.25
N PHE A 73 58.69 26.04 29.12
CA PHE A 73 58.05 25.35 30.24
C PHE A 73 56.57 25.75 30.35
N PRO A 74 55.70 25.31 29.41
CA PRO A 74 54.26 25.50 29.53
C PRO A 74 53.69 24.72 30.72
N LYS A 75 52.60 25.22 31.30
CA LYS A 75 51.95 24.64 32.50
C LYS A 75 50.49 24.31 32.23
N ALA A 76 49.99 23.24 32.86
CA ALA A 76 48.56 22.95 32.92
C ALA A 76 48.04 23.20 34.34
N LEU A 77 46.96 23.97 34.48
CA LEU A 77 46.18 24.10 35.71
C LEU A 77 44.96 23.19 35.59
N LYS A 78 44.99 22.03 36.24
CA LYS A 78 43.85 21.11 36.32
C LYS A 78 42.94 21.49 37.48
N LEU A 79 41.68 21.79 37.16
CA LEU A 79 40.64 22.16 38.11
C LEU A 79 39.77 20.93 38.41
N SER A 80 39.54 20.63 39.69
CA SER A 80 38.61 19.58 40.11
C SER A 80 37.16 19.88 39.68
N PRO A 81 36.23 18.92 39.77
CA PRO A 81 34.82 19.23 39.84
C PRO A 81 34.52 20.19 41.00
N GLY A 82 33.51 21.03 40.83
CA GLY A 82 33.09 22.05 41.80
C GLY A 82 32.92 23.44 41.18
N THR A 83 32.37 24.36 41.97
CA THR A 83 32.20 25.77 41.61
C THR A 83 33.30 26.61 42.24
N PHE A 84 34.10 27.27 41.41
CA PHE A 84 35.08 28.28 41.77
C PHE A 84 34.42 29.65 41.69
N SER A 85 34.30 30.32 42.85
CA SER A 85 33.64 31.62 42.96
C SER A 85 34.17 32.40 44.17
N ALA A 86 33.83 33.69 44.25
CA ALA A 86 34.18 34.52 45.41
C ALA A 86 33.67 33.93 46.74
N ALA A 87 32.53 33.23 46.74
CA ALA A 87 31.95 32.62 47.94
C ALA A 87 32.48 31.21 48.24
N ALA A 88 32.82 30.42 47.22
CA ALA A 88 33.23 29.02 47.39
C ALA A 88 34.74 28.85 47.60
N THR A 89 35.55 29.59 46.85
CA THR A 89 37.02 29.46 46.81
C THR A 89 37.75 30.78 46.99
N ASN A 90 37.07 31.87 47.33
CA ASN A 90 37.63 33.23 47.45
C ASN A 90 38.24 33.75 46.13
N GLU A 91 37.65 33.40 44.98
CA GLU A 91 38.13 33.96 43.70
C GLU A 91 38.02 35.49 43.65
N THR A 92 39.07 36.13 43.13
CA THR A 92 39.07 37.56 42.81
C THR A 92 38.91 37.73 41.31
N PHE A 93 37.70 38.09 40.89
CA PHE A 93 37.39 38.31 39.47
C PHE A 93 37.77 39.73 39.01
N PRO A 94 38.23 39.91 37.76
CA PRO A 94 38.41 38.89 36.74
C PRO A 94 39.69 38.04 36.91
N LEU A 95 39.61 36.76 36.57
CA LEU A 95 40.79 35.89 36.56
C LEU A 95 41.70 36.28 35.40
N HIS A 96 42.98 36.56 35.70
CA HIS A 96 43.94 37.01 34.71
C HIS A 96 44.66 35.84 34.04
N LEU A 97 44.41 35.65 32.73
CA LEU A 97 45.11 34.67 31.91
C LEU A 97 46.62 34.94 31.85
N LYS A 98 47.41 33.88 31.82
CA LYS A 98 48.88 33.89 31.80
C LYS A 98 49.41 33.19 30.55
N ASN A 99 50.53 33.67 30.03
CA ASN A 99 51.16 33.08 28.85
C ASN A 99 51.60 31.64 29.13
N TYR A 100 51.46 30.77 28.14
CA TYR A 100 51.88 29.36 28.17
C TYR A 100 51.15 28.53 29.25
N VAL A 101 49.91 28.90 29.60
CA VAL A 101 49.07 28.20 30.58
C VAL A 101 47.82 27.63 29.91
N ALA A 102 47.60 26.33 30.09
CA ALA A 102 46.35 25.66 29.79
C ALA A 102 45.51 25.50 31.07
N ILE A 103 44.28 26.02 31.10
CA ILE A 103 43.33 25.87 32.21
C ILE A 103 42.34 24.77 31.81
N ILE A 104 42.32 23.66 32.54
CA ILE A 104 41.61 22.44 32.14
C ILE A 104 40.69 22.01 33.30
N GLY A 105 39.38 22.05 33.09
CA GLY A 105 38.41 21.50 34.04
C GLY A 105 38.23 20.00 33.92
N SER A 106 37.37 19.46 34.79
CA SER A 106 36.97 18.05 34.80
C SER A 106 35.72 17.79 33.93
N GLY A 107 35.28 18.77 33.14
CA GLY A 107 34.11 18.72 32.25
C GLY A 107 33.25 19.98 32.35
N ALA A 108 32.66 20.42 31.22
CA ALA A 108 31.89 21.66 31.11
C ALA A 108 30.61 21.76 31.99
N PHE A 109 30.20 20.66 32.62
CA PHE A 109 29.12 20.63 33.62
C PHE A 109 29.62 20.35 35.04
N ALA A 110 30.87 19.91 35.19
CA ALA A 110 31.47 19.47 36.45
C ALA A 110 32.33 20.56 37.10
N THR A 111 33.10 21.30 36.31
CA THR A 111 33.93 22.43 36.76
C THR A 111 33.30 23.73 36.30
N ILE A 112 32.91 24.58 37.25
CA ILE A 112 32.22 25.84 36.99
C ILE A 112 33.07 26.98 37.56
N ILE A 113 33.29 28.03 36.78
CA ILE A 113 33.87 29.29 37.25
C ILE A 113 32.74 30.34 37.17
N ASP A 114 32.33 30.85 38.33
CA ASP A 114 31.13 31.67 38.51
C ASP A 114 31.48 33.04 39.11
N ALA A 115 31.32 34.10 38.31
CA ALA A 115 31.62 35.47 38.72
C ALA A 115 30.42 36.22 39.38
N GLY A 116 29.29 35.53 39.59
CA GLY A 116 28.18 36.01 40.42
C GLY A 116 27.52 37.32 39.98
N GLN A 117 27.61 37.67 38.70
CA GLN A 117 27.20 38.96 38.10
C GLN A 117 27.94 40.19 38.65
N THR A 118 29.12 40.01 39.25
CA THR A 118 29.90 41.10 39.87
C THR A 118 31.03 41.65 38.99
N ALA A 119 31.69 40.78 38.22
CA ALA A 119 32.79 41.11 37.32
C ALA A 119 32.87 40.09 36.17
N ARG A 120 33.84 40.24 35.25
CA ARG A 120 34.06 39.27 34.16
C ARG A 120 34.68 37.98 34.71
N VAL A 121 34.49 36.84 34.03
CA VAL A 121 35.10 35.58 34.48
C VAL A 121 36.61 35.56 34.18
N PHE A 122 37.01 35.74 32.92
CA PHE A 122 38.43 35.78 32.50
C PHE A 122 38.80 37.07 31.74
N THR A 123 40.05 37.51 31.91
CA THR A 123 40.66 38.62 31.16
C THR A 123 42.08 38.29 30.70
N GLY A 124 42.46 38.73 29.50
CA GLY A 124 43.81 38.58 28.94
C GLY A 124 44.21 39.75 28.03
N ASN A 125 45.42 40.28 28.21
CA ASN A 125 45.97 41.33 27.36
C ASN A 125 47.39 40.93 26.91
N ASN A 126 47.64 40.89 25.61
CA ASN A 126 48.89 40.42 24.99
C ASN A 126 49.30 38.98 25.42
N VAL A 127 48.33 38.05 25.41
CA VAL A 127 48.52 36.67 25.90
C VAL A 127 49.04 35.70 24.83
N GLN A 128 49.92 34.77 25.21
CA GLN A 128 50.56 33.85 24.26
C GLN A 128 50.33 32.39 24.68
N GLN A 129 49.86 31.54 23.76
CA GLN A 129 49.62 30.10 23.93
C GLN A 129 48.78 29.79 25.17
N VAL A 130 47.50 30.15 25.11
CA VAL A 130 46.55 29.99 26.21
C VAL A 130 45.36 29.15 25.76
N SER A 131 45.12 28.06 26.49
CA SER A 131 43.97 27.17 26.24
C SER A 131 43.06 27.14 27.46
N VAL A 132 41.75 27.22 27.25
CA VAL A 132 40.72 27.05 28.27
C VAL A 132 39.85 25.87 27.83
N MET A 133 39.78 24.82 28.64
CA MET A 133 39.24 23.53 28.25
C MET A 133 38.34 22.92 29.32
N ASP A 134 37.31 22.19 28.88
CA ASP A 134 36.52 21.28 29.72
C ASP A 134 35.92 21.93 31.00
N LEU A 135 35.44 23.18 30.92
CA LEU A 135 34.87 23.93 32.05
C LEU A 135 33.76 24.91 31.64
N CYS A 136 33.00 25.41 32.63
CA CYS A 136 31.97 26.43 32.44
C CYS A 136 32.45 27.82 32.88
N LEU A 137 32.25 28.84 32.03
CA LEU A 137 32.33 30.26 32.36
C LEU A 137 30.91 30.80 32.52
N GLN A 138 30.52 31.24 33.71
CA GLN A 138 29.16 31.73 33.92
C GLN A 138 29.03 32.98 34.78
N ASN A 139 27.90 33.65 34.58
CA ASN A 139 27.46 34.82 35.32
C ASN A 139 28.52 35.95 35.36
N GLY A 140 29.33 36.10 34.33
CA GLY A 140 30.20 37.24 34.16
C GLY A 140 29.41 38.51 33.84
N LYS A 141 29.83 39.65 34.39
CA LYS A 141 29.27 40.97 34.09
C LYS A 141 30.36 41.98 33.71
N ALA A 142 30.13 42.73 32.65
CA ALA A 142 31.01 43.80 32.19
C ALA A 142 30.24 45.14 32.09
N PRO A 143 30.19 45.93 33.19
CA PRO A 143 29.50 47.21 33.21
C PRO A 143 30.30 48.32 32.50
N GLY A 144 29.63 49.13 31.69
CA GLY A 144 30.19 50.00 30.65
C GLY A 144 30.58 51.41 31.09
N VAL A 145 31.23 51.56 32.25
CA VAL A 145 31.81 52.84 32.70
C VAL A 145 33.30 52.94 32.36
N ALA A 146 33.62 53.84 31.43
CA ALA A 146 34.95 54.12 30.84
C ALA A 146 35.51 53.05 29.87
N GLN A 147 36.28 53.51 28.86
CA GLN A 147 36.64 52.73 27.66
C GLN A 147 37.28 51.35 27.96
N ALA A 148 36.80 50.32 27.23
CA ALA A 148 37.10 48.89 27.39
C ALA A 148 36.43 48.14 28.58
N SER A 149 35.67 48.81 29.46
CA SER A 149 34.98 48.16 30.61
C SER A 149 33.75 47.31 30.24
N GLY A 150 33.05 47.59 29.14
CA GLY A 150 31.74 46.99 28.81
C GLY A 150 31.74 45.69 27.98
N GLN A 151 32.89 45.16 27.56
CA GLN A 151 33.01 44.03 26.60
C GLN A 151 33.14 42.67 27.29
N GLY A 152 33.08 41.54 26.56
CA GLY A 152 33.63 40.23 26.96
C GLY A 152 33.38 39.81 28.41
N ALA A 153 32.12 39.53 28.78
CA ALA A 153 31.75 39.29 30.17
C ALA A 153 32.13 37.88 30.67
N GLY A 154 32.00 36.85 29.84
CA GLY A 154 32.59 35.53 30.13
C GLY A 154 34.11 35.55 29.95
N LEU A 155 34.57 35.94 28.76
CA LEU A 155 36.00 36.09 28.46
C LEU A 155 36.24 37.36 27.65
N TRP A 156 37.29 38.09 28.01
CA TRP A 156 37.84 39.18 27.22
C TRP A 156 39.32 38.96 26.93
N VAL A 157 39.68 38.89 25.65
CA VAL A 157 41.08 38.84 25.22
C VAL A 157 41.35 39.89 24.15
N LYS A 158 42.43 40.65 24.34
CA LYS A 158 42.93 41.64 23.38
C LYS A 158 44.44 41.51 23.22
N GLY A 159 44.92 41.34 21.99
CA GLY A 159 46.33 40.99 21.77
C GLY A 159 46.58 39.55 22.17
N PHE A 160 46.74 38.64 21.21
CA PHE A 160 47.05 37.26 21.52
C PHE A 160 47.76 36.51 20.38
N THR A 161 48.40 35.39 20.71
CA THR A 161 48.85 34.37 19.77
C THR A 161 48.46 33.00 20.30
N ASP A 162 47.79 32.16 19.51
CA ASP A 162 47.27 30.84 19.88
C ASP A 162 46.36 30.90 21.13
N LEU A 163 45.10 31.31 20.92
CA LEU A 163 44.03 31.26 21.93
C LEU A 163 43.05 30.13 21.59
N GLN A 164 42.84 29.20 22.52
CA GLN A 164 41.92 28.07 22.31
C GLN A 164 40.85 27.96 23.40
N LEU A 165 39.59 27.83 22.98
CA LEU A 165 38.48 27.42 23.83
C LEU A 165 37.91 26.10 23.30
N ILE A 166 38.02 25.01 24.06
CA ILE A 166 37.68 23.65 23.61
C ILE A 166 36.79 22.94 24.63
N ARG A 167 35.63 22.42 24.20
CA ARG A 167 34.66 21.72 25.07
C ARG A 167 34.28 22.52 26.32
N CYS A 168 34.12 23.84 26.17
CA CYS A 168 33.72 24.75 27.24
C CYS A 168 32.25 25.15 27.12
N ARG A 169 31.63 25.49 28.25
CA ARG A 169 30.31 26.13 28.29
C ARG A 169 30.43 27.58 28.72
N VAL A 170 29.84 28.52 27.99
CA VAL A 170 29.89 29.96 28.29
C VAL A 170 28.46 30.45 28.39
N ARG A 171 27.97 30.71 29.60
CA ARG A 171 26.53 30.96 29.80
C ARG A 171 26.17 32.09 30.75
N ASN A 172 25.01 32.71 30.50
CA ASN A 172 24.44 33.75 31.35
C ASN A 172 25.37 34.98 31.57
N ASN A 173 26.30 35.25 30.65
CA ASN A 173 27.22 36.38 30.79
C ASN A 173 26.63 37.65 30.15
N GLN A 174 26.78 38.80 30.80
CA GLN A 174 26.20 40.07 30.38
C GLN A 174 27.28 41.15 30.17
N ALA A 175 27.47 41.54 28.92
CA ALA A 175 28.28 42.68 28.51
C ALA A 175 27.37 43.86 28.13
N GLU A 176 27.81 45.10 28.36
CA GLU A 176 27.10 46.30 27.90
C GLU A 176 27.50 46.74 26.48
N ASP A 177 28.61 46.22 25.93
CA ASP A 177 29.19 46.60 24.63
C ASP A 177 29.34 45.37 23.71
N LEU A 178 30.52 44.77 23.59
CA LEU A 178 30.81 43.73 22.59
C LEU A 178 31.10 42.37 23.22
N GLY A 179 30.48 41.30 22.72
CA GLY A 179 30.83 39.92 23.07
C GLY A 179 30.30 39.50 24.45
N GLY A 180 29.05 39.07 24.53
CA GLY A 180 28.40 38.79 25.83
C GLY A 180 29.07 37.62 26.53
N GLY A 181 29.19 36.49 25.81
CA GLY A 181 30.02 35.37 26.25
C GLY A 181 31.50 35.68 26.07
N LEU A 182 31.91 35.91 24.81
CA LEU A 182 33.31 36.03 24.41
C LEU A 182 33.58 37.31 23.62
N PHE A 183 34.63 38.05 24.01
CA PHE A 183 35.26 39.09 23.19
C PHE A 183 36.72 38.72 22.91
N VAL A 184 37.08 38.60 21.64
CA VAL A 184 38.42 38.18 21.21
C VAL A 184 38.92 39.10 20.09
N SER A 185 39.94 39.92 20.35
CA SER A 185 40.42 40.91 19.36
C SER A 185 41.94 41.03 19.23
N ARG A 186 42.40 41.55 18.08
CA ARG A 186 43.79 41.96 17.79
C ARG A 186 44.85 40.89 18.03
N GLY A 187 44.59 39.64 17.69
CA GLY A 187 45.55 38.54 17.81
C GLY A 187 45.55 37.60 16.61
N SER A 188 46.28 36.51 16.74
CA SER A 188 46.40 35.45 15.75
C SER A 188 46.13 34.06 16.34
N GLY A 189 45.58 33.15 15.52
CA GLY A 189 45.34 31.76 15.93
C GLY A 189 44.22 31.59 16.98
N PHE A 190 43.00 32.05 16.69
CA PHE A 190 41.84 31.78 17.55
C PHE A 190 41.13 30.48 17.12
N THR A 191 40.96 29.56 18.08
CA THR A 191 40.19 28.32 17.91
C THR A 191 39.04 28.27 18.91
N LEU A 192 37.81 28.10 18.43
CA LEU A 192 36.63 27.82 19.25
C LEU A 192 36.03 26.49 18.79
N GLN A 193 36.15 25.44 19.61
CA GLN A 193 35.81 24.08 19.20
C GLN A 193 34.95 23.33 20.24
N ASP A 194 33.90 22.66 19.77
CA ASP A 194 33.03 21.77 20.56
C ASP A 194 32.41 22.46 21.81
N CYS A 195 32.25 23.80 21.74
CA CYS A 195 31.81 24.66 22.84
C CYS A 195 30.31 24.96 22.78
N TRP A 196 29.70 25.25 23.93
CA TRP A 196 28.30 25.72 24.04
C TRP A 196 28.28 27.15 24.58
N LEU A 197 27.74 28.10 23.80
CA LEU A 197 27.57 29.50 24.21
C LEU A 197 26.08 29.80 24.31
N GLU A 198 25.57 30.07 25.52
CA GLU A 198 24.12 30.09 25.78
C GLU A 198 23.66 31.25 26.67
N ASN A 199 22.50 31.86 26.39
CA ASN A 199 21.91 32.91 27.24
C ASN A 199 22.85 34.11 27.53
N ASN A 200 23.83 34.40 26.66
CA ASN A 200 24.73 35.54 26.84
C ASN A 200 24.14 36.80 26.19
N THR A 201 24.39 37.97 26.77
CA THR A 201 23.83 39.25 26.30
C THR A 201 24.92 40.30 26.06
N ALA A 202 24.84 41.05 24.95
CA ALA A 202 25.71 42.19 24.62
C ALA A 202 24.98 43.24 23.77
N PHE A 203 25.63 44.37 23.46
CA PHE A 203 25.15 45.29 22.43
C PHE A 203 25.40 44.72 21.01
N ASN A 204 26.59 44.18 20.72
CA ASN A 204 26.85 43.37 19.51
C ASN A 204 27.54 42.04 19.85
N GLY A 205 27.23 40.97 19.12
CA GLY A 205 27.85 39.65 19.34
C GLY A 205 27.40 39.04 20.67
N GLY A 206 26.13 38.66 20.78
CA GLY A 206 25.54 38.17 22.04
C GLY A 206 26.32 37.00 22.64
N ALA A 207 26.62 35.99 21.83
CA ALA A 207 27.51 34.88 22.23
C ALA A 207 29.00 35.26 22.04
N LEU A 208 29.36 35.72 20.84
CA LEU A 208 30.75 35.98 20.44
C LEU A 208 30.89 37.30 19.66
N TYR A 209 31.87 38.11 20.04
CA TYR A 209 32.43 39.18 19.19
C TYR A 209 33.91 38.87 18.88
N HIS A 210 34.29 38.94 17.60
CA HIS A 210 35.64 38.66 17.15
C HIS A 210 36.15 39.67 16.10
N ASP A 211 37.35 40.22 16.30
CA ASP A 211 38.00 41.15 15.35
C ASP A 211 39.52 40.92 15.34
N SER A 212 40.04 40.22 14.33
CA SER A 212 41.43 39.76 14.30
C SER A 212 42.05 39.84 12.89
N SER A 213 43.36 39.56 12.79
CA SER A 213 44.13 39.69 11.55
C SER A 213 44.47 38.36 10.86
N THR A 214 44.03 37.22 11.41
CA THR A 214 44.28 35.88 10.83
C THR A 214 43.02 35.04 10.83
N ALA A 215 42.93 34.07 9.91
CA ALA A 215 41.81 33.14 9.82
C ALA A 215 41.51 32.44 11.16
N THR A 216 40.22 32.23 11.42
CA THR A 216 39.69 31.76 12.70
C THR A 216 38.86 30.50 12.50
N ILE A 217 39.05 29.48 13.34
CA ILE A 217 38.31 28.21 13.24
C ILE A 217 37.23 28.16 14.32
N ILE A 218 35.98 27.99 13.88
CA ILE A 218 34.80 27.79 14.73
C ILE A 218 34.17 26.45 14.30
N ALA A 219 34.32 25.40 15.12
CA ALA A 219 33.95 24.04 14.74
C ALA A 219 33.15 23.31 15.84
N GLY A 220 32.04 22.67 15.49
CA GLY A 220 31.23 21.89 16.46
C GLY A 220 30.54 22.74 17.54
N VAL A 221 30.44 24.06 17.33
CA VAL A 221 29.99 25.01 18.36
C VAL A 221 28.47 25.16 18.36
N THR A 222 27.84 25.06 19.52
CA THR A 222 26.42 25.39 19.70
C THR A 222 26.28 26.81 20.27
N MET A 223 25.53 27.67 19.60
CA MET A 223 25.17 29.02 20.07
C MET A 223 23.65 29.15 20.10
N GLN A 224 23.06 29.25 21.29
CA GLN A 224 21.60 29.36 21.43
C GLN A 224 21.12 30.31 22.53
N TYR A 225 19.97 30.95 22.30
CA TYR A 225 19.34 31.91 23.23
C TYR A 225 20.21 33.12 23.60
N ASN A 226 21.23 33.44 22.79
CA ASN A 226 22.06 34.62 23.02
C ASN A 226 21.38 35.87 22.41
N LYS A 227 21.60 37.03 23.03
CA LYS A 227 20.90 38.28 22.73
C LYS A 227 21.90 39.41 22.43
N ALA A 228 21.78 40.02 21.27
CA ALA A 228 22.42 41.29 20.94
C ALA A 228 21.35 42.39 20.99
N MET A 229 21.67 43.54 21.61
CA MET A 229 20.77 44.69 21.54
C MET A 229 20.70 45.23 20.11
N ASN A 230 21.81 45.26 19.38
CA ASN A 230 21.88 45.79 18.01
C ASN A 230 21.95 44.68 16.95
N ILE A 231 23.09 44.00 16.78
CA ILE A 231 23.29 42.98 15.72
C ILE A 231 24.20 41.81 16.14
N GLY A 232 23.97 40.64 15.52
CA GLY A 232 24.75 39.42 15.77
C GLY A 232 24.40 38.77 17.10
N GLY A 233 23.15 38.34 17.27
CA GLY A 233 22.69 37.65 18.49
C GLY A 233 23.55 36.44 18.83
N GLY A 234 23.82 35.59 17.85
CA GLY A 234 24.81 34.51 17.94
C GLY A 234 26.23 35.08 17.92
N MET A 235 26.71 35.48 16.75
CA MET A 235 28.09 35.98 16.59
C MET A 235 28.21 37.22 15.71
N PHE A 236 29.25 38.00 16.01
CA PHE A 236 29.73 39.11 15.20
C PHE A 236 31.23 38.92 14.92
N ILE A 237 31.61 38.91 13.64
CA ILE A 237 33.01 38.76 13.21
C ILE A 237 33.38 39.90 12.27
N ALA A 238 34.49 40.59 12.56
CA ALA A 238 35.04 41.65 11.74
C ALA A 238 36.48 41.34 11.30
N SER A 239 36.88 41.90 10.15
CA SER A 239 38.26 41.98 9.65
C SER A 239 39.00 40.67 9.33
N THR A 240 38.48 39.51 9.75
CA THR A 240 39.04 38.17 9.50
C THR A 240 38.07 37.28 8.74
N ALA A 241 38.61 36.35 7.93
CA ALA A 241 37.86 35.28 7.26
C ALA A 241 37.74 34.04 8.18
N PRO A 242 36.57 33.78 8.78
CA PRO A 242 36.37 32.58 9.59
C PRO A 242 36.13 31.34 8.72
N ILE A 243 36.48 30.18 9.26
CA ILE A 243 36.01 28.86 8.86
C ILE A 243 35.01 28.40 9.92
N ILE A 244 33.73 28.29 9.56
CA ILE A 244 32.62 27.91 10.44
C ILE A 244 32.05 26.58 9.94
N GLN A 245 32.06 25.53 10.77
CA GLN A 245 31.70 24.17 10.33
C GLN A 245 31.09 23.31 11.46
N LYS A 246 30.11 22.47 11.15
CA LYS A 246 29.41 21.60 12.12
C LYS A 246 28.82 22.35 13.34
N CYS A 247 28.59 23.65 13.22
CA CYS A 247 28.05 24.50 14.29
C CYS A 247 26.52 24.55 14.22
N ARG A 248 25.88 24.75 15.37
CA ARG A 248 24.44 24.94 15.52
C ARG A 248 24.17 26.30 16.11
N ILE A 249 23.55 27.20 15.35
CA ILE A 249 23.33 28.61 15.73
C ILE A 249 21.83 28.89 15.58
N ARG A 250 21.10 28.87 16.69
CA ARG A 250 19.63 28.90 16.70
C ARG A 250 19.04 29.67 17.87
N TRP A 251 17.84 30.24 17.72
CA TRP A 251 17.13 30.99 18.76
C TRP A 251 17.92 32.17 19.36
N ASN A 252 18.87 32.74 18.62
CA ASN A 252 19.57 33.95 19.03
C ASN A 252 18.84 35.19 18.48
N THR A 253 18.84 36.28 19.25
CA THR A 253 18.01 37.47 18.98
C THR A 253 18.85 38.73 18.81
N ALA A 254 18.48 39.58 17.85
CA ALA A 254 19.00 40.95 17.68
C ALA A 254 17.83 41.96 17.69
N GLU A 255 17.81 42.90 18.65
CA GLU A 255 16.56 43.63 19.00
C GLU A 255 16.35 45.00 18.32
N GLN A 256 17.38 45.80 18.07
CA GLN A 256 17.21 47.27 17.95
C GLN A 256 17.61 47.87 16.58
N SER A 257 18.04 47.06 15.62
CA SER A 257 18.22 47.56 14.25
C SER A 257 16.86 47.65 13.55
N GLN A 258 16.34 48.84 13.25
CA GLN A 258 15.10 48.98 12.46
C GLN A 258 15.24 48.68 10.96
N GLN A 259 16.44 48.35 10.44
CA GLN A 259 16.63 48.18 8.98
C GLN A 259 17.54 47.02 8.52
N THR A 260 18.49 46.49 9.31
CA THR A 260 19.63 45.70 8.76
C THR A 260 20.21 44.57 9.63
N GLY A 261 19.56 44.11 10.70
CA GLY A 261 20.17 43.25 11.73
C GLY A 261 19.89 41.74 11.63
N ALA A 262 20.94 40.92 11.65
CA ALA A 262 20.84 39.45 11.76
C ALA A 262 20.92 38.95 13.21
N GLY A 263 20.07 37.98 13.54
CA GLY A 263 20.08 37.27 14.82
C GLY A 263 21.17 36.21 14.91
N GLY A 264 21.52 35.56 13.79
CA GLY A 264 22.53 34.50 13.74
C GLY A 264 23.96 35.03 13.64
N ILE A 265 24.45 35.21 12.42
CA ILE A 265 25.84 35.61 12.11
C ILE A 265 25.89 37.00 11.46
N VAL A 266 26.83 37.83 11.89
CA VAL A 266 27.25 39.06 11.18
C VAL A 266 28.72 38.97 10.78
N LEU A 267 29.03 39.26 9.51
CA LEU A 267 30.40 39.39 9.00
C LEU A 267 30.65 40.83 8.49
N GLN A 268 31.59 41.55 9.09
CA GLN A 268 31.95 42.93 8.73
C GLN A 268 33.35 43.03 8.09
N ASN A 269 33.42 43.59 6.89
CA ASN A 269 34.67 43.78 6.11
C ASN A 269 35.48 42.48 5.95
N VAL A 270 34.80 41.36 5.69
CA VAL A 270 35.38 40.01 5.65
C VAL A 270 35.43 39.48 4.21
N THR A 271 36.61 39.25 3.65
CA THR A 271 36.78 38.62 2.33
C THR A 271 37.06 37.12 2.43
N GLY A 272 36.25 36.28 1.78
CA GLY A 272 36.51 34.85 1.65
C GLY A 272 36.20 34.01 2.90
N ALA A 273 35.20 34.37 3.69
CA ALA A 273 34.71 33.49 4.77
C ALA A 273 34.21 32.15 4.21
N VAL A 274 34.42 31.07 4.97
CA VAL A 274 33.87 29.73 4.64
C VAL A 274 32.93 29.29 5.74
N ILE A 275 31.68 29.09 5.40
CA ILE A 275 30.63 28.56 6.27
C ILE A 275 30.18 27.26 5.61
N GLY A 276 30.45 26.12 6.26
CA GLY A 276 29.98 24.78 5.84
C GLY A 276 30.45 24.31 4.46
N GLY A 277 31.65 24.71 4.01
CA GLY A 277 32.11 24.57 2.62
C GLY A 277 32.16 23.16 1.97
N ALA A 278 31.78 22.11 2.69
CA ALA A 278 31.52 20.77 2.16
C ALA A 278 30.31 20.13 2.89
N PHE A 279 29.63 19.18 2.23
CA PHE A 279 28.38 18.57 2.73
C PHE A 279 28.49 18.03 4.18
N ASP A 280 29.56 17.30 4.49
CA ASP A 280 29.82 16.72 5.82
C ASP A 280 30.28 17.75 6.88
N LEU A 281 30.44 19.01 6.49
CA LEU A 281 30.89 20.14 7.33
C LEU A 281 29.78 21.19 7.54
N GLY A 282 28.58 20.95 7.00
CA GLY A 282 27.45 21.87 7.04
C GLY A 282 27.10 22.35 8.45
N ASN A 283 26.52 23.54 8.53
CA ASN A 283 26.05 24.13 9.77
C ASN A 283 24.52 24.09 9.86
N ASP A 284 24.02 24.23 11.09
CA ASP A 284 22.61 24.23 11.45
C ASP A 284 22.25 25.66 11.94
N ILE A 285 22.00 26.57 10.99
CA ILE A 285 21.75 28.00 11.25
C ILE A 285 20.32 28.36 10.87
N HIS A 286 19.42 28.40 11.85
CA HIS A 286 18.00 28.67 11.64
C HIS A 286 17.34 29.22 12.91
N GLU A 287 16.09 29.68 12.80
CA GLU A 287 15.27 30.14 13.95
C GLU A 287 15.92 31.25 14.81
N ASN A 288 16.90 31.99 14.28
CA ASN A 288 17.39 33.23 14.87
C ASN A 288 16.50 34.41 14.47
N VAL A 289 16.29 35.35 15.40
CA VAL A 289 15.39 36.50 15.28
C VAL A 289 16.21 37.78 15.06
N GLY A 290 15.81 38.61 14.10
CA GLY A 290 16.47 39.87 13.81
C GLY A 290 15.51 40.92 13.24
N ALA A 291 16.07 42.01 12.72
CA ALA A 291 15.35 43.20 12.23
C ALA A 291 14.32 42.94 11.13
N GLN A 292 14.54 41.87 10.37
CA GLN A 292 13.63 41.35 9.36
C GLN A 292 13.51 39.85 9.63
N ASP A 293 12.29 39.31 9.57
CA ASP A 293 12.05 37.88 9.74
C ASP A 293 12.98 37.06 8.83
N GLY A 294 13.62 36.02 9.38
CA GLY A 294 14.55 35.16 8.64
C GLY A 294 15.99 35.66 8.49
N SER A 295 16.41 36.74 9.17
CA SER A 295 17.79 37.29 9.09
C SER A 295 18.85 36.38 9.78
N GLN A 296 19.24 35.28 9.12
CA GLN A 296 20.22 34.30 9.64
C GLN A 296 21.70 34.74 9.47
N LEU A 297 22.05 35.36 8.34
CA LEU A 297 23.39 35.84 8.01
C LEU A 297 23.34 37.25 7.39
N LEU A 298 24.14 38.17 7.95
CA LEU A 298 24.35 39.51 7.43
C LEU A 298 25.80 39.69 6.96
N LEU A 299 25.98 40.16 5.71
CA LEU A 299 27.26 40.64 5.21
C LEU A 299 27.27 42.17 5.19
N PHE A 300 28.24 42.77 5.90
CA PHE A 300 28.36 44.23 6.08
C PHE A 300 29.71 44.73 5.54
N GLY A 301 29.71 45.84 4.79
CA GLY A 301 30.91 46.41 4.15
C GLY A 301 31.04 46.09 2.66
N ARG A 302 31.69 46.98 1.90
CA ARG A 302 31.69 46.99 0.41
C ARG A 302 32.38 45.78 -0.26
N GLN A 303 33.17 45.00 0.46
CA GLN A 303 33.94 43.87 -0.09
C GLN A 303 33.64 42.54 0.61
N SER A 304 32.63 42.49 1.50
CA SER A 304 32.39 41.30 2.29
C SER A 304 31.85 40.13 1.46
N THR A 305 32.52 38.97 1.54
CA THR A 305 32.19 37.76 0.79
C THR A 305 32.28 36.52 1.68
N ALA A 306 31.31 35.63 1.52
CA ALA A 306 31.27 34.34 2.22
C ALA A 306 30.77 33.25 1.27
N ASP A 307 31.42 32.09 1.28
CA ASP A 307 30.83 30.84 0.80
C ASP A 307 30.01 30.25 1.95
N ALA A 308 28.70 30.12 1.76
CA ALA A 308 27.80 29.64 2.78
C ALA A 308 26.83 28.56 2.27
N ARG A 309 27.32 27.70 1.37
CA ARG A 309 26.62 26.47 0.93
C ARG A 309 26.44 25.50 2.11
N TYR A 310 25.27 24.85 2.19
CA TYR A 310 24.94 23.79 3.18
C TYR A 310 24.77 24.25 4.66
N ASN A 311 24.17 25.42 4.94
CA ASN A 311 24.14 25.99 6.32
C ASN A 311 22.79 26.44 6.91
N PHE A 312 21.74 26.62 6.11
CA PHE A 312 20.53 27.34 6.54
C PHE A 312 19.26 26.50 6.35
N TRP A 313 18.43 26.42 7.40
CA TRP A 313 17.33 25.42 7.50
C TRP A 313 16.03 26.02 8.06
N GLY A 314 15.29 26.85 7.31
CA GLY A 314 13.87 27.13 7.64
C GLY A 314 13.30 28.51 7.29
N ALA A 315 11.97 28.53 7.13
CA ALA A 315 11.04 29.67 7.03
C ALA A 315 11.50 30.90 6.20
N LEU A 316 11.00 31.00 4.96
CA LEU A 316 10.97 32.25 4.21
C LEU A 316 9.68 33.04 4.54
N PRO A 317 9.78 34.28 5.06
CA PRO A 317 8.75 35.28 4.85
C PRO A 317 8.72 35.69 3.37
N SER A 318 7.60 36.25 2.94
CA SER A 318 7.33 36.48 1.51
C SER A 318 8.31 37.46 0.82
N ARG A 319 8.70 37.10 -0.42
CA ARG A 319 9.39 37.91 -1.46
C ARG A 319 10.84 38.41 -1.18
N ARG A 320 11.83 37.71 -1.76
CA ARG A 320 12.44 38.08 -3.06
C ARG A 320 13.49 37.05 -3.54
N VAL A 321 13.53 36.83 -4.86
CA VAL A 321 14.41 35.87 -5.55
C VAL A 321 15.48 36.64 -6.34
N ALA A 322 16.71 36.12 -6.41
CA ALA A 322 17.72 36.50 -7.40
C ALA A 322 18.59 35.29 -7.78
N SER A 323 19.06 35.24 -9.03
CA SER A 323 19.66 34.06 -9.68
C SER A 323 21.21 34.04 -9.64
N PRO A 324 21.89 32.93 -10.00
CA PRO A 324 23.32 32.72 -9.74
C PRO A 324 24.26 33.37 -10.78
N THR A 325 24.03 34.62 -11.17
CA THR A 325 25.01 35.47 -11.86
C THR A 325 24.74 36.94 -11.56
N ASP A 326 25.47 37.54 -10.61
CA ASP A 326 25.92 38.93 -10.72
C ASP A 326 26.93 39.31 -9.62
N GLN A 327 27.89 40.18 -9.98
CA GLN A 327 28.83 40.75 -9.01
C GLN A 327 28.12 41.79 -8.14
N ILE A 328 28.00 41.53 -6.84
CA ILE A 328 27.34 42.46 -5.91
C ILE A 328 28.26 43.66 -5.65
N ASN A 329 27.92 44.81 -6.23
CA ASN A 329 28.57 46.09 -5.91
C ASN A 329 27.56 47.10 -5.34
N SER A 330 27.97 47.73 -4.23
CA SER A 330 27.43 48.90 -3.53
C SER A 330 25.93 49.25 -3.60
N SER A 331 25.20 49.06 -2.49
CA SER A 331 24.80 50.18 -1.59
C SER A 331 24.01 49.68 -0.35
N ASN A 332 24.73 49.56 0.77
CA ASN A 332 24.26 49.27 2.14
C ASN A 332 23.44 47.97 2.38
N ALA A 333 23.93 47.15 3.33
CA ALA A 333 23.33 45.95 3.95
C ALA A 333 22.31 45.15 3.11
N ARG A 334 22.74 43.99 2.58
CA ARG A 334 21.85 43.03 1.92
C ARG A 334 21.75 41.74 2.74
N ASN A 335 20.52 41.39 3.13
CA ASN A 335 20.20 40.05 3.60
C ASN A 335 20.35 39.07 2.43
N VAL A 336 21.07 37.96 2.64
CA VAL A 336 21.34 36.97 1.58
C VAL A 336 20.53 35.70 1.84
N SER A 337 19.43 35.53 1.10
CA SER A 337 18.69 34.26 1.03
C SER A 337 19.38 33.32 0.04
N ILE A 338 20.17 32.37 0.53
CA ILE A 338 20.92 31.42 -0.30
C ILE A 338 20.08 30.17 -0.55
N THR A 339 19.66 29.96 -1.79
CA THR A 339 19.02 28.71 -2.23
C THR A 339 20.08 27.61 -2.36
N ALA A 340 20.03 26.59 -1.50
CA ALA A 340 20.90 25.42 -1.59
C ALA A 340 20.24 24.30 -2.41
N THR A 341 20.95 23.78 -3.42
CA THR A 341 20.57 22.57 -4.16
C THR A 341 21.15 21.35 -3.45
N PHE A 342 20.31 20.42 -2.99
CA PHE A 342 20.74 19.27 -2.18
C PHE A 342 21.09 18.03 -3.02
N GLY A 343 22.16 17.33 -2.63
CA GLY A 343 22.74 16.21 -3.39
C GLY A 343 22.20 14.81 -3.05
N ALA A 344 21.44 14.65 -1.97
CA ALA A 344 20.84 13.38 -1.57
C ALA A 344 19.32 13.56 -1.37
N ARG A 345 18.52 12.76 -2.10
CA ARG A 345 17.05 12.79 -2.03
C ARG A 345 16.44 11.51 -1.44
N ASP A 346 17.26 10.51 -1.13
CA ASP A 346 16.85 9.17 -0.70
C ASP A 346 17.61 8.74 0.56
N PHE A 347 16.88 8.44 1.63
CA PHE A 347 17.36 8.04 2.95
C PHE A 347 16.77 6.68 3.35
N TYR A 348 17.38 5.97 4.29
CA TYR A 348 17.03 4.58 4.61
C TYR A 348 16.90 4.33 6.11
N VAL A 349 15.87 3.55 6.48
CA VAL A 349 15.66 3.01 7.83
C VAL A 349 15.54 1.49 7.74
N ALA A 350 16.07 0.76 8.71
CA ALA A 350 16.00 -0.71 8.77
C ALA A 350 15.92 -1.19 10.22
N PRO A 351 15.18 -2.26 10.55
CA PRO A 351 15.08 -2.71 11.94
C PRO A 351 16.41 -3.12 12.59
N GLY A 352 17.37 -3.59 11.79
CA GLY A 352 18.75 -3.86 12.21
C GLY A 352 19.74 -2.70 12.01
N GLY A 353 19.27 -1.47 11.77
CA GLY A 353 20.10 -0.26 11.66
C GLY A 353 20.49 0.32 13.02
N SER A 354 21.14 1.49 13.01
CA SER A 354 21.47 2.27 14.21
C SER A 354 21.03 3.72 14.07
N ASP A 355 20.49 4.31 15.13
CA ASP A 355 20.20 5.76 15.15
C ASP A 355 21.47 6.62 15.32
N GLU A 356 22.66 5.99 15.38
CA GLU A 356 23.97 6.66 15.27
C GLU A 356 24.55 6.63 13.83
N ASP A 357 23.88 5.96 12.89
CA ASP A 357 24.33 5.85 11.50
C ASP A 357 23.91 7.07 10.64
N SER A 358 24.29 7.06 9.35
CA SER A 358 24.15 8.19 8.41
C SER A 358 22.85 8.19 7.58
N GLY A 359 21.94 7.24 7.79
CA GLY A 359 20.71 7.10 6.98
C GLY A 359 20.93 6.71 5.51
N THR A 360 22.10 6.18 5.17
CA THR A 360 22.47 5.76 3.80
C THR A 360 22.06 4.30 3.55
N PRO A 361 22.03 3.80 2.29
CA PRO A 361 21.73 2.39 2.04
C PRO A 361 22.64 1.42 2.80
N GLN A 362 23.90 1.77 3.00
CA GLN A 362 24.89 0.93 3.68
C GLN A 362 24.81 1.05 5.21
N LYS A 363 24.37 2.21 5.70
CA LYS A 363 24.26 2.58 7.13
C LYS A 363 22.90 3.23 7.38
N PRO A 364 21.80 2.43 7.42
CA PRO A 364 20.45 2.94 7.63
C PRO A 364 20.19 3.25 9.11
N TRP A 365 19.29 4.20 9.37
CA TRP A 365 18.79 4.45 10.72
C TRP A 365 17.95 3.27 11.26
N ARG A 366 17.74 3.20 12.57
CA ARG A 366 16.93 2.15 13.19
C ARG A 366 15.45 2.54 13.29
N THR A 367 15.17 3.77 13.74
CA THR A 367 13.81 4.26 13.94
C THR A 367 13.41 5.28 12.88
N ILE A 368 12.14 5.20 12.46
CA ILE A 368 11.49 6.11 11.51
C ILE A 368 11.36 7.49 12.17
N ARG A 369 11.03 7.55 13.47
CA ARG A 369 10.94 8.79 14.22
C ARG A 369 12.29 9.52 14.32
N TYR A 370 13.39 8.80 14.61
CA TYR A 370 14.72 9.41 14.57
C TYR A 370 15.05 9.89 13.15
N ALA A 371 14.88 9.04 12.14
CA ALA A 371 15.12 9.40 10.75
C ALA A 371 14.39 10.68 10.33
N LEU A 372 13.07 10.74 10.57
CA LEU A 372 12.24 11.93 10.31
C LEU A 372 12.70 13.15 11.11
N SER A 373 13.27 13.00 12.30
CA SER A 373 13.87 14.12 13.04
C SER A 373 15.13 14.69 12.36
N GLN A 374 15.91 13.87 11.64
CA GLN A 374 17.14 14.27 10.96
C GLN A 374 16.91 14.89 9.57
N ILE A 375 15.82 14.52 8.87
CA ILE A 375 15.56 14.98 7.50
C ILE A 375 14.52 16.11 7.42
N PHE A 376 14.76 17.05 6.51
CA PHE A 376 13.92 18.22 6.25
C PHE A 376 13.93 18.55 4.76
N ALA A 377 12.75 18.72 4.16
CA ALA A 377 12.60 19.04 2.73
C ALA A 377 12.43 20.56 2.51
N THR A 378 12.87 21.06 1.35
CA THR A 378 12.72 22.47 0.94
C THR A 378 11.49 22.67 0.06
N GLU A 379 11.14 23.92 -0.27
CA GLU A 379 10.05 24.23 -1.21
C GLU A 379 10.30 23.77 -2.66
N LEU A 380 11.53 23.38 -3.00
CA LEU A 380 11.94 22.96 -4.35
C LEU A 380 12.17 21.44 -4.47
N ASP A 381 12.25 20.72 -3.35
CA ASP A 381 12.56 19.29 -3.32
C ASP A 381 11.44 18.45 -2.67
N THR A 382 11.46 17.16 -2.95
CA THR A 382 10.72 16.13 -2.22
C THR A 382 11.71 15.02 -1.86
N LEU A 383 11.82 14.70 -0.58
CA LEU A 383 12.71 13.65 -0.08
C LEU A 383 11.98 12.31 0.00
N ARG A 384 12.73 11.21 0.03
CA ARG A 384 12.20 9.85 0.22
C ARG A 384 12.91 9.17 1.38
N LEU A 385 12.13 8.58 2.27
CA LEU A 385 12.58 7.74 3.37
C LEU A 385 12.13 6.31 3.09
N HIS A 386 13.08 5.46 2.70
CA HIS A 386 12.86 4.07 2.35
C HIS A 386 12.98 3.19 3.60
N LEU A 387 11.89 2.53 3.97
CA LEU A 387 11.83 1.53 5.02
C LEU A 387 12.15 0.15 4.43
N ARG A 388 13.17 -0.50 4.97
CA ARG A 388 13.47 -1.89 4.61
C ARG A 388 12.39 -2.85 5.10
N SER A 389 12.46 -4.09 4.61
CA SER A 389 11.63 -5.18 5.10
C SER A 389 11.86 -5.44 6.59
N GLY A 390 10.79 -5.71 7.32
CA GLY A 390 10.75 -6.03 8.74
C GLY A 390 9.67 -5.26 9.50
N VAL A 391 9.70 -5.41 10.82
CA VAL A 391 8.71 -4.86 11.76
C VAL A 391 9.30 -3.65 12.47
N TYR A 392 8.57 -2.54 12.48
CA TYR A 392 8.85 -1.32 13.22
C TYR A 392 7.83 -1.20 14.34
N SER A 393 8.25 -1.50 15.57
CA SER A 393 7.42 -1.46 16.80
C SER A 393 8.25 -0.98 17.99
N HIS A 394 7.62 -0.81 19.15
CA HIS A 394 8.34 -0.42 20.35
C HIS A 394 9.38 -1.48 20.75
N ALA A 395 8.99 -2.75 20.80
CA ALA A 395 9.88 -3.86 21.14
C ALA A 395 10.88 -4.22 20.02
N ALA A 396 10.48 -4.13 18.74
CA ALA A 396 11.33 -4.56 17.63
C ALA A 396 12.45 -3.55 17.28
N THR A 397 12.15 -2.25 17.36
CA THR A 397 13.06 -1.18 16.90
C THR A 397 13.36 -0.10 17.93
N GLY A 398 12.68 -0.12 19.08
CA GLY A 398 12.65 1.00 20.02
C GLY A 398 11.80 2.16 19.53
N GLU A 399 10.80 1.91 18.66
CA GLU A 399 10.00 3.00 18.11
C GLU A 399 9.07 3.62 19.15
N ASN A 400 8.78 4.90 18.98
CA ASN A 400 7.97 5.67 19.93
C ASN A 400 6.86 6.41 19.19
N PHE A 401 5.62 5.99 19.40
CA PHE A 401 4.45 6.50 18.69
C PHE A 401 3.82 7.72 19.42
N PRO A 402 3.14 8.63 18.72
CA PRO A 402 2.91 8.65 17.28
C PRO A 402 4.15 9.11 16.50
N ILE A 403 4.34 8.52 15.32
CA ILE A 403 5.22 9.05 14.29
C ILE A 403 4.56 10.30 13.69
N GLN A 404 5.35 11.35 13.47
CA GLN A 404 4.92 12.60 12.83
C GLN A 404 5.58 12.71 11.46
N LEU A 405 4.77 12.60 10.40
CA LEU A 405 5.21 12.82 9.02
C LEU A 405 5.56 14.31 8.83
N LYS A 406 6.41 14.61 7.86
CA LYS A 406 6.85 15.97 7.52
C LYS A 406 6.49 16.30 6.07
N THR A 407 6.05 17.55 5.84
CA THR A 407 5.83 18.13 4.51
C THR A 407 6.95 17.78 3.53
N ARG A 408 6.59 17.31 2.33
CA ARG A 408 7.50 16.93 1.24
C ARG A 408 8.51 15.82 1.57
N ILE A 409 8.22 14.98 2.56
CA ILE A 409 9.00 13.76 2.85
C ILE A 409 8.14 12.53 2.66
N ASN A 410 8.46 11.75 1.63
CA ASN A 410 7.75 10.52 1.29
C ASN A 410 8.23 9.35 2.16
N LEU A 411 7.31 8.50 2.62
CA LEU A 411 7.60 7.32 3.43
C LEU A 411 7.27 6.05 2.60
N LEU A 412 8.29 5.31 2.20
CA LEU A 412 8.17 4.23 1.21
C LEU A 412 8.61 2.90 1.83
N GLY A 413 7.71 1.94 1.97
CA GLY A 413 8.04 0.58 2.39
C GLY A 413 8.55 -0.31 1.26
N ALA A 414 9.20 -1.41 1.61
CA ALA A 414 9.66 -2.42 0.67
C ALA A 414 8.51 -3.28 0.07
N GLY A 415 7.27 -3.08 0.51
CA GLY A 415 6.07 -3.81 0.12
C GLY A 415 5.18 -4.12 1.33
N ARG A 416 3.86 -4.11 1.15
CA ARG A 416 2.89 -4.30 2.26
C ARG A 416 3.08 -5.61 3.05
N GLU A 417 3.51 -6.67 2.38
CA GLU A 417 3.81 -7.98 3.00
C GLU A 417 5.20 -8.02 3.67
N ALA A 418 6.08 -7.07 3.34
CA ALA A 418 7.48 -7.05 3.77
C ALA A 418 7.79 -6.01 4.85
N THR A 419 7.10 -4.86 4.88
CA THR A 419 7.33 -3.77 5.82
C THR A 419 6.06 -3.50 6.63
N SER A 420 6.15 -3.50 7.96
CA SER A 420 5.02 -3.15 8.83
C SER A 420 5.39 -2.22 9.98
N ILE A 421 4.56 -1.21 10.23
CA ILE A 421 4.52 -0.45 11.47
C ILE A 421 3.47 -1.13 12.36
N ASP A 422 3.88 -1.61 13.54
CA ASP A 422 3.07 -2.50 14.38
C ASP A 422 2.85 -1.90 15.77
N GLY A 423 1.59 -1.87 16.20
CA GLY A 423 1.13 -1.32 17.48
C GLY A 423 0.79 -2.35 18.55
N ALA A 424 1.09 -3.63 18.34
CA ALA A 424 0.74 -4.69 19.28
C ALA A 424 1.31 -4.47 20.70
N ASP A 425 2.42 -3.74 20.80
CA ASP A 425 3.13 -3.36 22.03
C ASP A 425 2.89 -1.90 22.47
N TRP A 426 1.98 -1.17 21.81
CA TRP A 426 1.72 0.25 22.07
C TRP A 426 0.24 0.60 22.20
N HIS A 427 -0.15 1.27 23.30
CA HIS A 427 -1.57 1.48 23.64
C HIS A 427 -1.93 2.95 23.96
N GLU A 428 -0.95 3.86 23.96
CA GLU A 428 -1.14 5.24 24.42
C GLU A 428 -1.65 6.20 23.35
N SER A 429 -1.34 5.96 22.07
CA SER A 429 -1.60 6.87 20.95
C SER A 429 -1.82 6.14 19.62
N GLU A 430 -2.17 6.87 18.56
CA GLU A 430 -2.14 6.35 17.19
C GLU A 430 -0.71 6.04 16.74
N LEU A 431 -0.54 5.16 15.73
CA LEU A 431 0.80 4.89 15.18
C LEU A 431 1.38 6.10 14.45
N ILE A 432 0.55 6.78 13.64
CA ILE A 432 0.93 8.00 12.93
C ILE A 432 -0.14 9.06 13.18
N ASN A 433 0.29 10.23 13.67
CA ASN A 433 -0.60 11.36 13.97
C ASN A 433 0.08 12.64 13.47
N SER A 434 -0.41 13.18 12.36
CA SER A 434 0.21 14.32 11.65
C SER A 434 -0.81 15.39 11.32
N ALA A 435 -0.37 16.65 11.31
CA ALA A 435 -1.23 17.79 10.98
C ALA A 435 -0.45 18.86 10.21
N ASN A 436 -1.15 19.65 9.38
CA ASN A 436 -0.57 20.76 8.60
C ASN A 436 0.60 20.33 7.68
N ILE A 437 0.53 19.12 7.13
CA ILE A 437 1.53 18.61 6.18
C ILE A 437 1.06 18.69 4.74
N ALA A 438 1.98 18.95 3.81
CA ALA A 438 1.68 19.02 2.39
C ALA A 438 2.63 18.17 1.52
N ALA A 439 2.12 17.69 0.38
CA ALA A 439 2.89 17.00 -0.67
C ALA A 439 3.71 15.79 -0.16
N VAL A 440 3.05 14.89 0.59
CA VAL A 440 3.64 13.68 1.18
C VAL A 440 3.07 12.43 0.52
N ARG A 441 3.91 11.51 0.05
CA ARG A 441 3.51 10.16 -0.37
C ARG A 441 3.87 9.13 0.69
N MET A 442 2.91 8.32 1.11
CA MET A 442 3.14 7.12 1.92
C MET A 442 2.72 5.88 1.11
N ALA A 443 3.61 4.92 0.92
CA ALA A 443 3.32 3.78 0.05
C ALA A 443 3.95 2.45 0.48
N GLY A 444 3.30 1.34 0.11
CA GLY A 444 3.89 0.00 0.13
C GLY A 444 4.25 -0.55 1.51
N LEU A 445 3.41 -0.34 2.53
CA LEU A 445 3.63 -0.85 3.89
C LEU A 445 2.32 -1.15 4.63
N THR A 446 2.41 -1.95 5.69
CA THR A 446 1.28 -2.28 6.58
C THR A 446 1.30 -1.44 7.87
N LEU A 447 0.16 -0.93 8.30
CA LEU A 447 -0.09 -0.40 9.64
C LEU A 447 -1.06 -1.34 10.37
N ARG A 448 -0.63 -1.92 11.49
CA ARG A 448 -1.44 -2.95 12.16
C ARG A 448 -1.42 -2.91 13.68
N ASN A 449 -2.45 -3.53 14.26
CA ASN A 449 -2.61 -3.73 15.70
C ASN A 449 -2.61 -2.44 16.55
N ALA A 450 -2.83 -1.27 15.95
CA ALA A 450 -2.92 -0.01 16.68
C ALA A 450 -4.13 -0.01 17.61
N ASN A 451 -4.00 0.43 18.87
CA ASN A 451 -5.13 0.43 19.83
C ASN A 451 -5.93 1.75 19.90
N LYS A 452 -5.44 2.83 19.26
CA LYS A 452 -6.14 4.14 19.20
C LYS A 452 -6.43 4.62 17.77
N GLY A 453 -5.84 3.99 16.76
CA GLY A 453 -5.94 4.31 15.34
C GLY A 453 -4.60 4.13 14.65
N ALA A 454 -4.57 3.69 13.38
CA ALA A 454 -3.32 3.53 12.65
C ALA A 454 -2.78 4.87 12.09
N LEU A 455 -3.59 5.60 11.34
CA LEU A 455 -3.18 6.86 10.71
C LEU A 455 -4.23 7.97 10.91
N LEU A 456 -3.83 9.07 11.55
CA LEU A 456 -4.63 10.28 11.72
C LEU A 456 -3.96 11.47 11.03
N LEU A 457 -4.66 12.06 10.06
CA LEU A 457 -4.26 13.26 9.33
C LEU A 457 -5.25 14.40 9.58
N ARG A 458 -4.74 15.63 9.79
CA ARG A 458 -5.56 16.83 10.02
C ARG A 458 -5.04 18.02 9.22
N ALA A 459 -5.90 18.76 8.52
CA ALA A 459 -5.50 19.95 7.75
C ALA A 459 -4.31 19.67 6.80
N CYS A 460 -4.38 18.57 6.05
CA CYS A 460 -3.30 18.10 5.17
C CYS A 460 -3.67 18.27 3.69
N GLU A 461 -2.68 18.59 2.86
CA GLU A 461 -2.89 18.95 1.44
C GLU A 461 -2.02 18.09 0.50
N ARG A 462 -2.57 17.60 -0.63
CA ARG A 462 -1.80 16.82 -1.63
C ARG A 462 -1.05 15.62 -1.04
N VAL A 463 -1.68 14.88 -0.13
CA VAL A 463 -1.14 13.63 0.42
C VAL A 463 -1.48 12.46 -0.53
N GLN A 464 -0.56 11.52 -0.73
CA GLN A 464 -0.77 10.33 -1.57
C GLN A 464 -0.58 9.08 -0.72
N LEU A 465 -1.64 8.32 -0.51
CA LEU A 465 -1.64 7.04 0.18
C LEU A 465 -1.84 5.92 -0.84
N ASP A 466 -0.82 5.09 -1.07
CA ASP A 466 -0.81 4.11 -2.16
C ASP A 466 -0.37 2.71 -1.70
N SER A 467 -1.15 1.69 -2.07
CA SER A 467 -0.79 0.28 -1.87
C SER A 467 -0.46 -0.05 -0.39
N LEU A 468 -1.17 0.60 0.53
CA LEU A 468 -1.06 0.40 1.99
C LEU A 468 -1.97 -0.74 2.46
N GLN A 469 -1.69 -1.29 3.64
CA GLN A 469 -2.58 -2.22 4.33
C GLN A 469 -2.83 -1.76 5.77
N PHE A 470 -4.09 -1.66 6.15
CA PHE A 470 -4.54 -1.32 7.50
C PHE A 470 -5.22 -2.55 8.08
N GLU A 471 -4.61 -3.18 9.08
CA GLU A 471 -5.02 -4.50 9.57
C GLU A 471 -5.22 -4.54 11.09
N ASN A 472 -6.38 -5.03 11.53
CA ASN A 472 -6.72 -5.28 12.95
C ASN A 472 -6.54 -4.06 13.87
N ASN A 473 -6.62 -2.84 13.34
CA ASN A 473 -6.50 -1.62 14.14
C ASN A 473 -7.82 -1.32 14.87
N LYS A 474 -7.71 -0.76 16.07
CA LYS A 474 -8.82 -0.29 16.91
C LYS A 474 -8.72 1.22 17.11
N GLY A 475 -9.86 1.89 17.17
CA GLY A 475 -9.92 3.34 17.38
C GLY A 475 -11.30 3.82 17.79
N SER A 476 -11.42 5.12 18.09
CA SER A 476 -12.73 5.72 18.35
C SER A 476 -13.48 6.06 17.07
N HIS A 477 -12.75 6.47 16.03
CA HIS A 477 -13.25 6.85 14.71
C HIS A 477 -12.16 6.57 13.67
N GLY A 478 -12.49 5.94 12.53
CA GLY A 478 -11.52 5.70 11.45
C GLY A 478 -10.32 4.87 11.88
N ALA A 479 -10.54 3.67 12.42
CA ALA A 479 -9.50 2.92 13.12
C ALA A 479 -8.28 2.55 12.24
N GLY A 480 -8.47 2.37 10.93
CA GLY A 480 -7.38 2.33 9.96
C GLY A 480 -6.87 3.74 9.63
N LEU A 481 -7.74 4.57 9.06
CA LEU A 481 -7.43 5.94 8.64
C LEU A 481 -8.51 6.92 9.12
N ARG A 482 -8.11 8.04 9.70
CA ARG A 482 -8.98 9.18 9.98
C ARG A 482 -8.43 10.44 9.34
N LEU A 483 -9.27 11.10 8.56
CA LEU A 483 -9.01 12.41 7.96
C LEU A 483 -9.88 13.46 8.65
N ILE A 484 -9.37 14.70 8.72
CA ILE A 484 -10.11 15.87 9.20
C ILE A 484 -9.62 17.08 8.39
N ASN A 485 -10.51 17.73 7.64
CA ASN A 485 -10.23 18.92 6.83
C ASN A 485 -9.02 18.73 5.89
N CYS A 486 -8.91 17.57 5.23
CA CYS A 486 -7.84 17.27 4.28
C CYS A 486 -8.35 17.41 2.83
N GLU A 487 -7.52 17.99 1.98
CA GLU A 487 -7.88 18.37 0.61
C GLU A 487 -6.84 17.84 -0.40
N ASN A 488 -7.31 17.47 -1.60
CA ASN A 488 -6.48 16.95 -2.68
C ASN A 488 -5.66 15.69 -2.30
N MET A 489 -6.11 14.92 -1.32
CA MET A 489 -5.50 13.63 -0.94
C MET A 489 -6.00 12.52 -1.88
N SER A 490 -5.12 11.59 -2.26
CA SER A 490 -5.51 10.38 -2.99
C SER A 490 -5.19 9.11 -2.20
N LEU A 491 -6.21 8.29 -1.92
CA LEU A 491 -6.08 6.98 -1.29
C LEU A 491 -6.36 5.89 -2.32
N THR A 492 -5.33 5.12 -2.66
CA THR A 492 -5.40 4.18 -3.79
C THR A 492 -4.80 2.81 -3.53
N ALA A 493 -5.34 1.79 -4.20
CA ALA A 493 -4.85 0.41 -4.22
C ALA A 493 -4.63 -0.24 -2.83
N SER A 494 -5.25 0.30 -1.78
CA SER A 494 -4.99 -0.04 -0.38
C SER A 494 -6.04 -1.00 0.19
N ILE A 495 -5.68 -1.73 1.24
CA ILE A 495 -6.52 -2.76 1.85
C ILE A 495 -6.80 -2.40 3.31
N PHE A 496 -8.07 -2.37 3.71
CA PHE A 496 -8.51 -2.22 5.09
C PHE A 496 -9.19 -3.50 5.54
N ARG A 497 -8.56 -4.25 6.45
CA ARG A 497 -9.03 -5.55 6.94
C ARG A 497 -9.20 -5.58 8.45
N GLY A 498 -10.38 -6.00 8.93
CA GLY A 498 -10.60 -6.32 10.34
C GLY A 498 -10.46 -5.14 11.32
N ASN A 499 -10.50 -3.90 10.83
CA ASN A 499 -10.37 -2.71 11.67
C ASN A 499 -11.69 -2.43 12.40
N GLN A 500 -11.61 -1.97 13.65
CA GLN A 500 -12.74 -1.87 14.56
C GLN A 500 -12.82 -0.47 15.20
N SER A 501 -13.90 0.24 14.92
CA SER A 501 -14.20 1.56 15.52
C SER A 501 -15.31 1.43 16.56
N THR A 502 -15.15 2.07 17.72
CA THR A 502 -16.25 2.17 18.71
C THR A 502 -17.28 3.23 18.33
N GLY A 503 -17.00 4.07 17.34
CA GLY A 503 -17.87 5.10 16.80
C GLY A 503 -17.98 4.96 15.28
N ALA A 504 -17.76 6.05 14.56
CA ALA A 504 -17.93 6.06 13.09
C ALA A 504 -16.71 5.50 12.34
N GLY A 505 -16.92 4.81 11.21
CA GLY A 505 -15.88 4.41 10.26
C GLY A 505 -14.93 3.34 10.80
N GLY A 506 -15.25 2.06 10.59
CA GLY A 506 -14.42 0.95 11.08
C GLY A 506 -13.04 0.93 10.45
N ALA A 507 -12.97 1.19 9.15
CA ALA A 507 -11.74 1.35 8.39
C ALA A 507 -11.33 2.83 8.25
N LEU A 508 -12.26 3.67 7.79
CA LEU A 508 -12.01 5.04 7.36
C LEU A 508 -13.08 6.00 7.92
N ALA A 509 -12.67 7.15 8.44
CA ALA A 509 -13.57 8.25 8.77
C ALA A 509 -13.12 9.56 8.12
N LEU A 510 -14.08 10.29 7.54
CA LEU A 510 -13.93 11.56 6.83
C LEU A 510 -14.75 12.67 7.50
N TYR A 511 -14.15 13.84 7.69
CA TYR A 511 -14.73 15.03 8.33
C TYR A 511 -14.27 16.31 7.61
N GLY A 512 -15.11 16.90 6.76
CA GLY A 512 -14.78 18.12 6.00
C GLY A 512 -13.76 17.89 4.88
N ASP A 513 -13.84 16.74 4.20
CA ASP A 513 -12.77 16.23 3.33
C ASP A 513 -13.13 16.26 1.82
N ASP A 514 -12.22 16.79 0.99
CA ASP A 514 -12.33 16.85 -0.49
C ASP A 514 -11.18 16.08 -1.17
N ASN A 515 -11.38 14.77 -1.35
CA ASN A 515 -10.33 13.81 -1.70
C ASN A 515 -10.76 12.79 -2.77
N GLU A 516 -9.82 12.03 -3.33
CA GLU A 516 -10.10 10.87 -4.21
C GLU A 516 -9.77 9.55 -3.50
N ILE A 517 -10.71 8.61 -3.49
CA ILE A 517 -10.54 7.28 -2.90
C ILE A 517 -10.85 6.23 -3.96
N SER A 518 -9.82 5.60 -4.54
CA SER A 518 -10.01 4.68 -5.65
C SER A 518 -9.27 3.34 -5.62
N ARG A 519 -9.94 2.27 -6.06
CA ARG A 519 -9.39 0.89 -6.16
C ARG A 519 -8.97 0.26 -4.83
N ASN A 520 -9.57 0.67 -3.72
CA ASN A 520 -9.30 0.11 -2.40
C ASN A 520 -10.23 -1.07 -2.08
N VAL A 521 -9.83 -1.90 -1.11
CA VAL A 521 -10.61 -3.04 -0.61
C VAL A 521 -10.88 -2.86 0.88
N PHE A 522 -12.15 -2.81 1.25
CA PHE A 522 -12.62 -2.71 2.63
C PHE A 522 -13.30 -4.03 3.00
N VAL A 523 -12.64 -4.83 3.83
CA VAL A 523 -13.08 -6.19 4.17
C VAL A 523 -13.18 -6.45 5.67
N ASP A 524 -14.32 -6.98 6.11
CA ASP A 524 -14.58 -7.41 7.49
C ASP A 524 -14.31 -6.33 8.58
N ASN A 525 -14.51 -5.05 8.27
CA ASN A 525 -14.36 -3.96 9.24
C ASN A 525 -15.67 -3.77 10.04
N LEU A 526 -15.54 -3.27 11.28
CA LEU A 526 -16.63 -3.12 12.25
C LEU A 526 -16.69 -1.68 12.78
N ALA A 527 -17.88 -1.10 12.85
CA ALA A 527 -18.11 0.23 13.42
C ALA A 527 -19.44 0.30 14.18
N GLN A 528 -19.71 1.43 14.84
CA GLN A 528 -21.08 1.79 15.19
C GLN A 528 -21.83 2.29 13.96
N SER A 529 -21.27 3.28 13.26
CA SER A 529 -21.83 3.86 12.03
C SER A 529 -20.82 3.76 10.89
N GLY A 530 -21.18 3.17 9.75
CA GLY A 530 -20.27 3.04 8.62
C GLY A 530 -19.22 1.97 8.83
N GLY A 531 -19.61 0.70 8.65
CA GLY A 531 -18.78 -0.46 9.04
C GLY A 531 -17.38 -0.46 8.43
N ALA A 532 -17.26 -0.03 7.17
CA ALA A 532 -15.98 0.41 6.61
C ALA A 532 -15.80 1.93 6.72
N VAL A 533 -16.72 2.72 6.14
CA VAL A 533 -16.51 4.15 5.91
C VAL A 533 -17.58 5.00 6.60
N ALA A 534 -17.17 6.06 7.29
CA ALA A 534 -18.07 7.13 7.70
C ALA A 534 -17.64 8.46 7.07
N CYS A 535 -18.61 9.23 6.58
CA CYS A 535 -18.42 10.55 6.01
C CYS A 535 -19.32 11.55 6.73
N ASP A 536 -18.76 12.69 7.16
CA ASP A 536 -19.51 13.73 7.87
C ASP A 536 -18.95 15.15 7.54
N SER A 537 -19.64 16.18 8.06
CA SER A 537 -19.17 17.57 8.11
C SER A 537 -18.87 18.21 6.73
N ASN A 538 -19.80 18.09 5.77
CA ASN A 538 -19.70 18.64 4.41
C ASN A 538 -18.58 18.06 3.53
N SER A 539 -18.22 16.79 3.72
CA SER A 539 -17.24 16.11 2.85
C SER A 539 -17.76 15.96 1.41
N THR A 540 -16.90 16.21 0.42
CA THR A 540 -17.18 16.11 -1.04
C THR A 540 -16.41 14.98 -1.74
N THR A 541 -15.62 14.23 -0.97
CA THR A 541 -14.76 13.12 -1.41
C THR A 541 -15.44 12.17 -2.42
N VAL A 542 -14.69 11.77 -3.45
CA VAL A 542 -15.12 10.90 -4.56
C VAL A 542 -14.58 9.49 -4.37
N PHE A 543 -15.48 8.49 -4.37
CA PHE A 543 -15.11 7.07 -4.30
C PHE A 543 -15.28 6.39 -5.66
N THR A 544 -14.22 5.79 -6.21
CA THR A 544 -14.32 5.00 -7.45
C THR A 544 -13.66 3.62 -7.43
N GLN A 545 -14.29 2.62 -8.03
CA GLN A 545 -13.71 1.28 -8.21
C GLN A 545 -13.31 0.55 -6.91
N ASN A 546 -13.87 0.91 -5.75
CA ASN A 546 -13.59 0.25 -4.45
C ASN A 546 -14.48 -1.00 -4.26
N ASP A 547 -14.02 -2.00 -3.50
CA ASP A 547 -14.81 -3.18 -3.08
C ASP A 547 -15.02 -3.17 -1.55
N PHE A 548 -16.28 -3.15 -1.12
CA PHE A 548 -16.71 -3.21 0.27
C PHE A 548 -17.41 -4.56 0.51
N THR A 549 -16.76 -5.46 1.26
CA THR A 549 -17.26 -6.81 1.51
C THR A 549 -17.23 -7.18 2.98
N GLY A 550 -18.34 -7.72 3.53
CA GLY A 550 -18.35 -8.32 4.88
C GLY A 550 -18.32 -7.33 6.05
N ASN A 551 -18.34 -6.02 5.78
CA ASN A 551 -18.27 -4.99 6.81
C ASN A 551 -19.59 -4.91 7.60
N ARG A 552 -19.50 -4.52 8.88
CA ARG A 552 -20.62 -4.56 9.83
C ARG A 552 -20.76 -3.26 10.61
N ALA A 553 -22.00 -2.83 10.85
CA ALA A 553 -22.31 -1.66 11.68
C ALA A 553 -23.64 -1.82 12.43
N GLU A 554 -23.96 -0.87 13.32
CA GLU A 554 -25.35 -0.66 13.72
C GLU A 554 -26.12 -0.03 12.55
N ILE A 555 -25.52 0.96 11.88
CA ILE A 555 -26.11 1.66 10.73
C ILE A 555 -25.08 1.90 9.62
N GLY A 556 -25.44 1.62 8.37
CA GLY A 556 -24.52 1.75 7.23
C GLY A 556 -23.45 0.67 7.23
N GLY A 557 -23.81 -0.59 6.93
CA GLY A 557 -22.94 -1.75 7.08
C GLY A 557 -21.64 -1.66 6.27
N ALA A 558 -21.70 -1.13 5.04
CA ALA A 558 -20.50 -0.68 4.32
C ALA A 558 -20.14 0.76 4.68
N MET A 559 -21.11 1.68 4.56
CA MET A 559 -20.85 3.10 4.67
C MET A 559 -22.01 3.91 5.27
N TYR A 560 -21.66 4.93 6.04
CA TYR A 560 -22.58 5.92 6.60
C TYR A 560 -22.19 7.33 6.11
N ILE A 561 -23.15 8.10 5.60
CA ILE A 561 -22.94 9.46 5.08
C ILE A 561 -23.90 10.42 5.82
N ALA A 562 -23.35 11.24 6.71
CA ALA A 562 -24.04 12.37 7.33
C ALA A 562 -23.62 13.68 6.66
N GLN A 563 -24.57 14.62 6.48
CA GLN A 563 -24.31 16.03 6.13
C GLN A 563 -23.23 16.27 5.04
N SER A 564 -23.16 15.41 4.02
CA SER A 564 -22.05 15.37 3.06
C SER A 564 -22.54 15.11 1.62
N ARG A 565 -21.71 15.44 0.64
CA ARG A 565 -22.01 15.35 -0.80
C ARG A 565 -21.03 14.41 -1.53
N ILE A 566 -20.93 13.18 -1.03
CA ILE A 566 -20.04 12.14 -1.54
C ILE A 566 -20.48 11.68 -2.94
N GLU A 567 -19.55 11.56 -3.89
CA GLU A 567 -19.79 10.86 -5.16
C GLU A 567 -19.35 9.40 -5.06
N LEU A 568 -20.23 8.47 -5.47
CA LEU A 568 -19.94 7.05 -5.55
C LEU A 568 -20.09 6.60 -6.99
N SER A 569 -19.02 6.16 -7.64
CA SER A 569 -19.13 5.64 -9.01
C SER A 569 -18.26 4.40 -9.28
N SER A 570 -18.84 3.39 -9.92
CA SER A 570 -18.23 2.08 -10.22
C SER A 570 -17.70 1.30 -9.00
N ASN A 571 -18.23 1.52 -7.79
CA ASN A 571 -17.87 0.75 -6.59
C ASN A 571 -18.71 -0.54 -6.48
N ARG A 572 -18.24 -1.49 -5.66
CA ARG A 572 -18.95 -2.74 -5.33
C ARG A 572 -19.17 -2.83 -3.83
N MET A 573 -20.40 -3.12 -3.40
CA MET A 573 -20.78 -3.27 -2.00
C MET A 573 -21.62 -4.54 -1.84
N ARG A 574 -21.10 -5.55 -1.13
CA ARG A 574 -21.77 -6.86 -1.00
C ARG A 574 -21.52 -7.57 0.33
N ASN A 575 -22.50 -8.36 0.80
CA ASN A 575 -22.43 -9.10 2.07
C ASN A 575 -22.10 -8.22 3.30
N ASN A 576 -22.33 -6.91 3.22
CA ASN A 576 -22.23 -6.04 4.38
C ASN A 576 -23.54 -6.11 5.19
N HIS A 577 -23.47 -5.78 6.49
CA HIS A 577 -24.57 -6.00 7.42
C HIS A 577 -24.77 -4.81 8.38
N ALA A 578 -26.02 -4.43 8.61
CA ALA A 578 -26.40 -3.42 9.60
C ALA A 578 -27.50 -3.96 10.54
N THR A 579 -27.50 -3.61 11.82
CA THR A 579 -28.56 -4.06 12.74
C THR A 579 -29.80 -3.16 12.72
N LEU A 580 -29.66 -1.88 12.36
CA LEU A 580 -30.77 -0.90 12.32
C LEU A 580 -31.21 -0.57 10.89
N GLY A 581 -30.26 -0.35 9.97
CA GLY A 581 -30.58 0.01 8.60
C GLY A 581 -29.37 0.30 7.71
N GLY A 582 -29.57 0.16 6.40
CA GLY A 582 -28.55 0.50 5.41
C GLY A 582 -27.46 -0.54 5.37
N GLY A 583 -27.81 -1.79 5.07
CA GLY A 583 -26.85 -2.91 5.05
C GLY A 583 -25.62 -2.62 4.18
N ALA A 584 -25.79 -1.90 3.06
CA ALA A 584 -24.68 -1.24 2.37
C ALA A 584 -24.51 0.22 2.81
N ILE A 585 -25.44 1.11 2.44
CA ILE A 585 -25.32 2.56 2.63
C ILE A 585 -26.42 3.06 3.57
N ALA A 586 -26.05 3.88 4.55
CA ALA A 586 -26.97 4.70 5.32
C ALA A 586 -26.69 6.19 5.14
N LEU A 587 -27.75 7.00 5.04
CA LEU A 587 -27.72 8.45 4.79
C LEU A 587 -28.41 9.20 5.93
N ASP A 588 -27.80 10.27 6.42
CA ASP A 588 -28.36 11.11 7.48
C ASP A 588 -28.13 12.62 7.27
N GLY A 589 -28.91 13.43 7.98
CA GLY A 589 -28.94 14.88 7.89
C GLY A 589 -29.28 15.39 6.49
N ALA A 590 -28.77 16.58 6.17
CA ALA A 590 -28.89 17.21 4.86
C ALA A 590 -27.92 16.63 3.80
N SER A 591 -27.63 15.32 3.86
CA SER A 591 -26.75 14.64 2.90
C SER A 591 -27.37 14.59 1.50
N LEU A 592 -26.51 14.81 0.50
CA LEU A 592 -26.86 14.93 -0.93
C LEU A 592 -25.89 14.12 -1.82
N PRO A 593 -25.69 12.82 -1.56
CA PRO A 593 -24.71 12.02 -2.28
C PRO A 593 -25.10 11.78 -3.73
N LEU A 594 -24.10 11.69 -4.61
CA LEU A 594 -24.23 11.30 -6.01
C LEU A 594 -23.96 9.80 -6.13
N ILE A 595 -24.99 8.98 -5.90
CA ILE A 595 -24.85 7.51 -5.87
C ILE A 595 -25.02 6.95 -7.28
N GLY A 596 -23.94 6.85 -8.04
CA GLY A 596 -23.98 6.36 -9.41
C GLY A 596 -24.63 7.36 -10.36
N ALA A 597 -24.34 8.66 -10.22
CA ALA A 597 -24.95 9.74 -11.01
C ALA A 597 -24.61 9.72 -12.52
N ASN A 598 -23.83 8.74 -12.99
CA ASN A 598 -23.52 8.54 -14.41
C ASN A 598 -23.88 7.10 -14.83
N ARG A 599 -24.65 6.98 -15.92
CA ARG A 599 -25.09 5.73 -16.59
C ARG A 599 -23.97 4.68 -16.71
N ASN A 600 -22.76 5.12 -17.04
CA ASN A 600 -21.60 4.29 -17.34
C ASN A 600 -20.69 4.06 -16.13
N ARG A 601 -21.04 4.65 -14.96
CA ARG A 601 -20.31 4.50 -13.70
C ARG A 601 -21.23 4.14 -12.52
N GLY A 602 -22.31 3.42 -12.79
CA GLY A 602 -23.19 2.86 -11.75
C GLY A 602 -22.45 1.89 -10.82
N ASN A 603 -22.80 1.89 -9.53
CA ASN A 603 -22.24 0.98 -8.53
C ASN A 603 -22.95 -0.39 -8.54
N ASP A 604 -22.30 -1.43 -8.03
CA ASP A 604 -22.87 -2.76 -7.83
C ASP A 604 -23.15 -2.94 -6.31
N ILE A 605 -24.40 -2.82 -5.87
CA ILE A 605 -24.81 -2.80 -4.44
C ILE A 605 -25.85 -3.91 -4.20
N TYR A 606 -25.41 -5.10 -3.78
CA TYR A 606 -26.26 -6.30 -3.73
C TYR A 606 -25.83 -7.27 -2.63
N ASP A 607 -26.68 -8.22 -2.24
CA ASP A 607 -26.42 -9.22 -1.17
C ASP A 607 -26.05 -8.60 0.20
N ASN A 608 -26.26 -7.30 0.42
CA ASN A 608 -26.16 -6.69 1.74
C ASN A 608 -27.43 -6.98 2.55
N THR A 609 -27.31 -7.00 3.88
CA THR A 609 -28.37 -7.45 4.80
C THR A 609 -28.60 -6.43 5.91
N THR A 610 -29.81 -6.42 6.47
CA THR A 610 -30.13 -5.63 7.66
C THR A 610 -31.15 -6.36 8.51
N ASP A 611 -31.07 -6.23 9.83
CA ASP A 611 -32.12 -6.70 10.75
C ASP A 611 -33.31 -5.72 10.80
N GLY A 612 -33.09 -4.47 10.37
CA GLY A 612 -34.12 -3.42 10.23
C GLY A 612 -34.57 -3.21 8.78
N GLN A 613 -34.45 -1.98 8.27
CA GLN A 613 -34.96 -1.59 6.93
C GLN A 613 -33.86 -1.11 5.98
N GLY A 614 -34.12 -1.19 4.67
CA GLY A 614 -33.19 -0.72 3.63
C GLY A 614 -31.89 -1.53 3.57
N SER A 615 -31.94 -2.79 3.14
CA SER A 615 -30.78 -3.68 3.09
C SER A 615 -29.64 -3.18 2.20
N GLN A 616 -29.94 -2.42 1.15
CA GLN A 616 -28.96 -1.79 0.27
C GLN A 616 -28.78 -0.30 0.60
N LEU A 617 -29.88 0.44 0.75
CA LEU A 617 -29.88 1.89 1.02
C LEU A 617 -30.88 2.25 2.12
N TYR A 618 -30.44 2.98 3.12
CA TYR A 618 -31.30 3.49 4.19
C TYR A 618 -31.08 4.98 4.38
N ARG A 619 -32.14 5.70 4.77
CA ARG A 619 -32.11 7.12 5.06
C ARG A 619 -32.79 7.36 6.40
N VAL A 620 -32.06 7.98 7.32
CA VAL A 620 -32.47 8.28 8.70
C VAL A 620 -33.46 9.44 8.73
N THR A 621 -33.13 10.54 8.02
CA THR A 621 -33.89 11.79 8.05
C THR A 621 -34.68 12.01 6.74
N PRO A 622 -36.03 12.05 6.74
CA PRO A 622 -36.86 12.22 5.52
C PRO A 622 -36.67 13.55 4.78
N GLY A 623 -37.12 13.63 3.51
CA GLY A 623 -37.35 14.91 2.81
C GLY A 623 -36.26 15.39 1.84
N LEU A 624 -35.48 14.48 1.23
CA LEU A 624 -34.49 14.84 0.21
C LEU A 624 -34.27 13.67 -0.76
N THR A 625 -34.61 13.89 -2.04
CA THR A 625 -34.53 12.84 -3.06
C THR A 625 -33.07 12.53 -3.44
N VAL A 626 -32.72 11.24 -3.47
CA VAL A 626 -31.39 10.76 -3.87
C VAL A 626 -31.53 10.07 -5.22
N ASP A 627 -30.84 10.59 -6.23
CA ASP A 627 -30.76 9.91 -7.52
C ASP A 627 -29.73 8.75 -7.44
N ALA A 628 -30.26 7.54 -7.41
CA ALA A 628 -29.49 6.31 -7.41
C ALA A 628 -29.89 5.35 -8.54
N ARG A 629 -30.42 5.90 -9.65
CA ARG A 629 -31.09 5.12 -10.71
C ARG A 629 -30.19 4.21 -11.55
N TYR A 630 -28.88 4.48 -11.63
CA TYR A 630 -27.96 3.72 -12.49
C TYR A 630 -27.16 2.62 -11.75
N ASN A 631 -27.50 2.30 -10.50
CA ASN A 631 -26.84 1.23 -9.74
C ASN A 631 -27.51 -0.13 -9.96
N TYR A 632 -26.73 -1.21 -9.89
CA TYR A 632 -27.25 -2.57 -9.83
C TYR A 632 -27.55 -2.93 -8.36
N TRP A 633 -28.79 -3.31 -8.08
CA TRP A 633 -29.29 -3.54 -6.72
C TRP A 633 -29.39 -5.02 -6.29
N GLY A 634 -29.01 -5.96 -7.17
CA GLY A 634 -29.21 -7.40 -6.98
C GLY A 634 -30.63 -7.88 -7.29
N GLU A 635 -31.63 -7.12 -6.84
CA GLU A 635 -33.06 -7.36 -7.09
C GLU A 635 -33.80 -6.04 -7.39
N ILE A 636 -35.07 -6.11 -7.79
CA ILE A 636 -35.88 -4.90 -8.06
C ILE A 636 -36.07 -4.14 -6.73
N PRO A 637 -35.69 -2.84 -6.64
CA PRO A 637 -35.82 -2.11 -5.39
C PRO A 637 -37.25 -2.10 -4.82
N HIS A 638 -37.36 -2.32 -3.52
CA HIS A 638 -38.59 -2.24 -2.72
C HIS A 638 -38.26 -1.78 -1.29
N GLU A 639 -39.25 -1.57 -0.40
CA GLU A 639 -39.04 -1.05 0.96
C GLU A 639 -38.00 -1.84 1.79
N GLY A 640 -37.89 -3.15 1.57
CA GLY A 640 -36.85 -3.99 2.21
C GLY A 640 -35.42 -3.71 1.74
N THR A 641 -35.21 -3.23 0.51
CA THR A 641 -33.87 -2.91 -0.04
C THR A 641 -33.52 -1.43 0.06
N ALA A 642 -34.52 -0.55 -0.05
CA ALA A 642 -34.35 0.90 0.05
C ALA A 642 -35.44 1.52 0.94
N HIS A 643 -35.06 2.35 1.91
CA HIS A 643 -36.02 2.97 2.85
C HIS A 643 -35.63 4.42 3.25
N PRO A 644 -36.59 5.37 3.33
CA PRO A 644 -38.00 5.25 2.99
C PRO A 644 -38.19 5.30 1.47
N PHE A 645 -39.12 4.50 0.98
CA PHE A 645 -39.23 4.21 -0.45
C PHE A 645 -40.07 5.24 -1.24
N THR A 646 -40.77 6.15 -0.55
CA THR A 646 -41.66 7.17 -1.13
C THR A 646 -40.97 8.14 -2.09
N GLU A 647 -39.66 8.32 -1.97
CA GLU A 647 -38.85 9.20 -2.83
C GLU A 647 -38.04 8.43 -3.89
N PHE A 648 -38.08 7.09 -3.87
CA PHE A 648 -37.49 6.27 -4.93
C PHE A 648 -38.51 6.16 -6.06
N SER A 649 -38.38 7.00 -7.10
CA SER A 649 -39.35 7.04 -8.19
C SER A 649 -39.34 5.74 -9.00
N LEU A 650 -40.18 4.78 -8.63
CA LEU A 650 -40.49 3.61 -9.43
C LEU A 650 -41.01 4.00 -10.81
N VAL A 651 -41.59 5.19 -10.97
CA VAL A 651 -42.00 5.73 -12.27
C VAL A 651 -40.76 6.05 -13.11
N GLU A 652 -39.70 6.62 -12.55
CA GLU A 652 -38.44 6.85 -13.28
C GLU A 652 -37.63 5.58 -13.50
N TYR A 653 -37.57 4.67 -12.52
CA TYR A 653 -36.93 3.35 -12.70
C TYR A 653 -37.66 2.52 -13.78
N ARG A 654 -39.00 2.59 -13.82
CA ARG A 654 -39.81 2.06 -14.93
C ARG A 654 -39.65 2.87 -16.22
N ASN A 655 -39.39 4.18 -16.18
CA ASN A 655 -39.19 5.00 -17.39
C ASN A 655 -37.79 4.86 -18.01
N ILE A 656 -36.78 4.37 -17.26
CA ILE A 656 -35.53 3.84 -17.84
C ILE A 656 -35.85 2.54 -18.60
N ALA A 657 -36.61 1.64 -17.98
CA ALA A 657 -37.17 0.47 -18.68
C ALA A 657 -38.14 0.82 -19.83
N ILE A 658 -38.61 2.08 -19.91
CA ILE A 658 -39.37 2.65 -21.04
C ILE A 658 -38.52 3.68 -21.82
N ARG A 659 -37.20 3.42 -21.96
CA ARG A 659 -36.37 3.95 -23.05
C ARG A 659 -35.59 2.90 -23.83
N LEU A 660 -36.06 1.65 -23.84
CA LEU A 660 -36.02 0.89 -25.09
C LEU A 660 -36.73 1.74 -26.17
N PRO A 661 -36.08 2.07 -27.31
CA PRO A 661 -36.70 2.86 -28.37
C PRO A 661 -38.05 2.22 -28.75
N ARG A 662 -39.14 2.98 -28.61
CA ARG A 662 -40.54 2.49 -28.52
C ARG A 662 -40.78 1.11 -29.17
N GLY A 663 -40.75 0.05 -28.37
CA GLY A 663 -41.07 -1.32 -28.78
C GLY A 663 -39.88 -2.24 -29.08
N ALA A 664 -38.64 -1.76 -29.04
CA ALA A 664 -37.46 -2.62 -29.14
C ALA A 664 -37.42 -3.65 -28.00
N ARG A 665 -37.20 -4.93 -28.32
CA ARG A 665 -36.96 -6.02 -27.34
C ARG A 665 -35.50 -6.48 -27.31
N THR A 666 -34.66 -5.84 -28.11
CA THR A 666 -33.26 -6.20 -28.32
C THR A 666 -32.39 -4.95 -28.23
N LEU A 667 -31.33 -5.00 -27.43
CA LEU A 667 -30.25 -4.02 -27.45
C LEU A 667 -29.01 -4.61 -28.12
N PHE A 668 -28.30 -3.79 -28.88
CA PHE A 668 -27.07 -4.18 -29.55
C PHE A 668 -25.87 -3.69 -28.76
N VAL A 669 -24.88 -4.56 -28.56
CA VAL A 669 -23.60 -4.25 -27.91
C VAL A 669 -22.48 -4.68 -28.84
N ALA A 670 -21.41 -3.90 -28.93
CA ALA A 670 -20.27 -4.17 -29.80
C ALA A 670 -18.98 -3.56 -29.24
N PRO A 671 -17.79 -4.14 -29.46
CA PRO A 671 -16.56 -3.59 -28.88
C PRO A 671 -16.17 -2.20 -29.42
N HIS A 672 -16.68 -1.83 -30.59
CA HIS A 672 -16.54 -0.51 -31.21
C HIS A 672 -17.70 0.44 -30.89
N GLY A 673 -18.66 0.02 -30.05
CA GLY A 673 -19.82 0.80 -29.66
C GLY A 673 -19.49 1.92 -28.67
N ASN A 674 -20.54 2.60 -28.21
CA ASN A 674 -20.45 3.68 -27.23
C ASN A 674 -21.60 3.52 -26.21
N ASP A 675 -21.30 3.50 -24.91
CA ASP A 675 -22.34 3.33 -23.88
C ASP A 675 -23.26 4.56 -23.71
N GLU A 676 -22.88 5.72 -24.27
CA GLU A 676 -23.80 6.85 -24.43
C GLU A 676 -24.82 6.64 -25.57
N ALA A 677 -24.63 5.64 -26.44
CA ALA A 677 -25.53 5.38 -27.56
C ALA A 677 -26.91 4.85 -27.11
N SER A 678 -27.82 4.74 -28.09
CA SER A 678 -29.16 4.21 -27.90
C SER A 678 -29.17 2.69 -27.65
N GLY A 679 -28.21 1.94 -28.23
CA GLY A 679 -28.25 0.47 -28.30
C GLY A 679 -29.40 -0.06 -29.17
N ALA A 680 -30.14 0.81 -29.86
CA ALA A 680 -31.39 0.52 -30.56
C ALA A 680 -31.25 -0.48 -31.71
N GLY A 681 -30.06 -0.49 -32.33
CA GLY A 681 -29.77 -1.19 -33.56
C GLY A 681 -28.26 -1.36 -33.75
N PRO A 682 -27.83 -2.21 -34.69
CA PRO A 682 -26.43 -2.54 -34.90
C PRO A 682 -25.59 -1.36 -35.43
N ALA A 683 -26.20 -0.25 -35.83
CA ALA A 683 -25.52 0.98 -36.25
C ALA A 683 -25.17 1.91 -35.07
N GLU A 684 -25.84 1.78 -33.92
CA GLU A 684 -25.58 2.55 -32.69
C GLU A 684 -25.47 1.61 -31.47
N PRO A 685 -24.56 0.62 -31.48
CA PRO A 685 -24.44 -0.34 -30.40
C PRO A 685 -23.81 0.31 -29.14
N LEU A 686 -24.22 -0.20 -27.98
CA LEU A 686 -23.53 0.04 -26.71
C LEU A 686 -22.13 -0.60 -26.74
N ARG A 687 -21.23 -0.17 -25.86
CA ARG A 687 -19.86 -0.70 -25.80
C ARG A 687 -19.71 -1.86 -24.84
N THR A 688 -20.28 -1.74 -23.64
CA THR A 688 -20.15 -2.72 -22.56
C THR A 688 -21.40 -3.56 -22.37
N ILE A 689 -21.19 -4.82 -22.01
CA ILE A 689 -22.27 -5.70 -21.56
C ILE A 689 -22.78 -5.21 -20.20
N ALA A 690 -21.87 -4.80 -19.31
CA ALA A 690 -22.22 -4.21 -18.01
C ALA A 690 -23.08 -2.94 -18.13
N GLY A 691 -22.73 -2.03 -19.02
CA GLY A 691 -23.49 -0.81 -19.28
C GLY A 691 -24.85 -1.11 -19.89
N ALA A 692 -24.94 -2.07 -20.81
CA ALA A 692 -26.21 -2.51 -21.38
C ALA A 692 -27.16 -3.07 -20.32
N LEU A 693 -26.71 -3.99 -19.48
CA LEU A 693 -27.51 -4.62 -18.41
C LEU A 693 -28.11 -3.58 -17.44
N LYS A 694 -27.45 -2.43 -17.22
CA LYS A 694 -27.94 -1.35 -16.34
C LYS A 694 -29.10 -0.52 -16.92
N LEU A 695 -29.63 -0.83 -18.11
CA LEU A 695 -30.62 -0.01 -18.84
C LEU A 695 -32.03 -0.58 -18.91
N PHE A 696 -32.21 -1.84 -18.54
CA PHE A 696 -33.47 -2.54 -18.61
C PHE A 696 -33.54 -3.58 -17.50
N PHE A 697 -34.73 -4.06 -17.22
CA PHE A 697 -34.93 -5.31 -16.49
C PHE A 697 -35.90 -6.16 -17.31
N GLY A 698 -35.66 -7.47 -17.40
CA GLY A 698 -36.60 -8.38 -18.04
C GLY A 698 -37.80 -8.66 -17.13
N THR A 699 -38.97 -8.86 -17.73
CA THR A 699 -40.18 -9.34 -17.04
C THR A 699 -40.82 -10.48 -17.83
N PRO A 700 -41.73 -11.29 -17.23
CA PRO A 700 -42.44 -12.32 -17.97
C PRO A 700 -43.21 -11.79 -19.19
N GLN A 701 -43.72 -10.56 -19.11
CA GLN A 701 -44.48 -9.88 -20.17
C GLN A 701 -43.58 -9.15 -21.18
N LEU A 702 -42.37 -8.77 -20.78
CA LEU A 702 -41.38 -8.08 -21.60
C LEU A 702 -39.98 -8.68 -21.35
N PRO A 703 -39.67 -9.84 -21.96
CA PRO A 703 -38.32 -10.39 -21.97
C PRO A 703 -37.42 -9.54 -22.89
N VAL A 704 -36.14 -9.42 -22.52
CA VAL A 704 -35.16 -8.56 -23.23
C VAL A 704 -33.98 -9.39 -23.73
N GLN A 705 -33.48 -9.06 -24.91
CA GLN A 705 -32.29 -9.65 -25.50
C GLN A 705 -31.14 -8.64 -25.60
N LEU A 706 -29.92 -9.04 -25.23
CA LEU A 706 -28.70 -8.37 -25.67
C LEU A 706 -28.15 -9.14 -26.86
N GLN A 707 -28.12 -8.50 -28.02
CA GLN A 707 -27.43 -9.01 -29.19
C GLN A 707 -26.00 -8.45 -29.20
N LEU A 708 -25.06 -9.30 -28.82
CA LEU A 708 -23.64 -9.02 -28.94
C LEU A 708 -23.23 -9.20 -30.41
N LEU A 709 -22.62 -8.17 -30.98
CA LEU A 709 -22.02 -8.22 -32.31
C LEU A 709 -20.64 -8.94 -32.25
N PRO A 710 -20.07 -9.36 -33.40
CA PRO A 710 -18.75 -9.97 -33.45
C PRO A 710 -17.66 -9.13 -32.77
N GLY A 711 -16.79 -9.79 -32.01
CA GLY A 711 -15.64 -9.20 -31.34
C GLY A 711 -15.38 -9.75 -29.93
N ARG A 712 -14.42 -9.12 -29.23
CA ARG A 712 -13.96 -9.52 -27.89
C ARG A 712 -14.43 -8.50 -26.85
N TYR A 713 -15.15 -8.98 -25.85
CA TYR A 713 -15.64 -8.22 -24.69
C TYR A 713 -14.76 -8.55 -23.51
N THR A 714 -13.93 -7.58 -23.11
CA THR A 714 -12.89 -7.73 -22.09
C THR A 714 -12.67 -6.42 -21.36
N LYS A 715 -11.99 -6.48 -20.22
CA LYS A 715 -11.56 -5.30 -19.47
C LYS A 715 -10.75 -4.31 -20.31
N ASP A 716 -9.90 -4.78 -21.23
CA ASP A 716 -9.03 -3.91 -22.02
C ASP A 716 -9.70 -3.42 -23.32
N ALA A 717 -10.54 -4.25 -23.95
CA ALA A 717 -11.20 -3.92 -25.22
C ALA A 717 -12.45 -3.06 -25.01
N THR A 718 -13.32 -3.43 -24.06
CA THR A 718 -14.62 -2.78 -23.86
C THR A 718 -14.74 -2.08 -22.50
N ALA A 719 -13.82 -2.31 -21.56
CA ALA A 719 -13.93 -1.90 -20.16
C ALA A 719 -14.98 -2.68 -19.35
N GLU A 720 -15.23 -3.96 -19.68
CA GLU A 720 -16.05 -4.83 -18.82
C GLU A 720 -15.49 -4.90 -17.39
N ILE A 721 -16.39 -4.82 -16.40
CA ILE A 721 -16.08 -5.04 -14.99
C ILE A 721 -16.71 -6.37 -14.56
N PHE A 722 -15.87 -7.38 -14.33
CA PHE A 722 -16.30 -8.72 -13.95
C PHE A 722 -16.54 -8.90 -12.43
N PRO A 723 -17.45 -9.79 -12.00
CA PRO A 723 -18.43 -10.51 -12.82
C PRO A 723 -19.54 -9.57 -13.32
N LEU A 724 -20.07 -9.90 -14.50
CA LEU A 724 -21.26 -9.29 -15.07
C LEU A 724 -22.50 -9.91 -14.39
N PRO A 725 -23.43 -9.10 -13.87
CA PRO A 725 -24.67 -9.63 -13.31
C PRO A 725 -25.56 -10.21 -14.41
N LEU A 726 -26.24 -11.32 -14.11
CA LEU A 726 -27.36 -11.80 -14.92
C LEU A 726 -28.67 -11.27 -14.31
N GLU A 727 -29.70 -11.15 -15.15
CA GLU A 727 -31.02 -10.68 -14.75
C GLU A 727 -32.15 -11.59 -15.26
N SER A 728 -33.30 -11.52 -14.60
CA SER A 728 -34.47 -12.35 -14.93
C SER A 728 -35.07 -11.97 -16.29
N HIS A 729 -35.49 -12.97 -17.06
CA HIS A 729 -36.08 -12.86 -18.39
C HIS A 729 -35.16 -12.20 -19.44
N VAL A 730 -33.85 -12.33 -19.25
CA VAL A 730 -32.82 -11.79 -20.14
C VAL A 730 -32.14 -12.88 -20.97
N THR A 731 -31.96 -12.61 -22.25
CA THR A 731 -31.18 -13.42 -23.20
C THR A 731 -29.92 -12.68 -23.62
N ILE A 732 -28.74 -13.21 -23.29
CA ILE A 732 -27.47 -12.70 -23.84
C ILE A 732 -27.07 -13.61 -25.02
N ALA A 733 -26.99 -13.03 -26.21
CA ALA A 733 -26.84 -13.75 -27.46
C ALA A 733 -25.69 -13.20 -28.31
N GLY A 734 -24.76 -14.06 -28.73
CA GLY A 734 -23.81 -13.74 -29.80
C GLY A 734 -24.40 -13.96 -31.20
N GLY A 735 -23.63 -13.60 -32.22
CA GLY A 735 -23.92 -13.99 -33.61
C GLY A 735 -23.53 -15.46 -33.86
N LYS A 736 -22.27 -15.78 -33.53
CA LYS A 736 -21.71 -17.15 -33.49
C LYS A 736 -20.72 -17.20 -32.32
N ARG A 737 -20.58 -18.37 -31.68
CA ARG A 737 -19.65 -18.52 -30.53
C ARG A 737 -18.19 -18.26 -30.93
N GLU A 738 -17.80 -18.59 -32.16
CA GLU A 738 -16.46 -18.36 -32.70
C GLU A 738 -16.15 -16.87 -32.94
N GLU A 739 -17.18 -16.03 -33.05
CA GLU A 739 -17.07 -14.60 -33.37
C GLU A 739 -17.35 -13.70 -32.15
N THR A 740 -18.16 -14.14 -31.19
CA THR A 740 -18.53 -13.39 -29.99
C THR A 740 -17.84 -13.99 -28.76
N VAL A 741 -16.75 -13.36 -28.32
CA VAL A 741 -15.94 -13.84 -27.20
C VAL A 741 -16.04 -12.90 -26.00
N ILE A 742 -16.45 -13.41 -24.85
CA ILE A 742 -16.38 -12.72 -23.56
C ILE A 742 -15.23 -13.36 -22.78
N ALA A 743 -14.17 -12.60 -22.51
CA ALA A 743 -12.98 -13.12 -21.83
C ALA A 743 -12.76 -12.42 -20.48
N GLY A 744 -12.73 -13.23 -19.41
CA GLY A 744 -12.29 -12.79 -18.09
C GLY A 744 -10.80 -12.45 -18.08
N ASP A 745 -10.38 -11.71 -17.05
CA ASP A 745 -8.98 -11.30 -16.82
C ASP A 745 -8.15 -12.35 -16.06
N GLY A 746 -8.64 -13.58 -15.94
CA GLY A 746 -8.02 -14.64 -15.13
C GLY A 746 -8.08 -14.41 -13.62
N SER A 747 -8.77 -13.36 -13.14
CA SER A 747 -8.91 -13.05 -11.70
C SER A 747 -10.34 -13.18 -11.18
N ARG A 748 -11.35 -13.01 -12.04
CA ARG A 748 -12.78 -13.03 -11.67
C ARG A 748 -13.64 -13.89 -12.62
N ARG A 749 -14.81 -14.27 -12.11
CA ARG A 749 -15.88 -14.97 -12.85
C ARG A 749 -16.44 -14.07 -13.95
N ILE A 750 -16.91 -14.63 -15.07
CA ILE A 750 -17.52 -13.85 -16.16
C ILE A 750 -18.96 -13.43 -15.82
N PHE A 751 -19.88 -14.35 -15.52
CA PHE A 751 -21.29 -14.07 -15.24
C PHE A 751 -21.78 -14.65 -13.91
N GLU A 752 -22.54 -13.87 -13.13
CA GLU A 752 -23.17 -14.35 -11.89
C GLU A 752 -24.67 -14.04 -11.86
N GLY A 753 -25.50 -15.06 -11.60
CA GLY A 753 -26.95 -14.92 -11.43
C GLY A 753 -27.43 -15.59 -10.14
N ARG A 754 -28.21 -14.86 -9.33
CA ARG A 754 -28.78 -15.34 -8.06
C ARG A 754 -30.29 -15.05 -8.01
N LYS A 755 -31.11 -16.02 -7.59
CA LYS A 755 -32.57 -15.87 -7.42
C LYS A 755 -33.32 -15.39 -8.68
N LEU A 756 -32.82 -15.72 -9.87
CA LEU A 756 -33.35 -15.23 -11.15
C LEU A 756 -34.42 -16.16 -11.75
N GLN A 757 -35.09 -15.70 -12.81
CA GLN A 757 -36.02 -16.51 -13.62
C GLN A 757 -35.70 -16.40 -15.11
N ASN A 758 -35.83 -17.48 -15.88
CA ASN A 758 -35.76 -17.51 -17.35
C ASN A 758 -34.53 -16.80 -17.96
N VAL A 759 -33.33 -17.24 -17.58
CA VAL A 759 -32.06 -16.66 -18.06
C VAL A 759 -31.51 -17.48 -19.23
N THR A 760 -31.16 -16.83 -20.35
CA THR A 760 -30.62 -17.51 -21.54
C THR A 760 -29.25 -16.97 -21.93
N LEU A 761 -28.28 -17.87 -22.15
CA LEU A 761 -26.98 -17.59 -22.76
C LEU A 761 -26.86 -18.39 -24.06
N ARG A 762 -26.59 -17.73 -25.20
CA ARG A 762 -26.47 -18.44 -26.49
C ARG A 762 -25.42 -17.89 -27.45
N HIS A 763 -24.77 -18.77 -28.20
CA HIS A 763 -23.77 -18.41 -29.23
C HIS A 763 -22.58 -17.58 -28.68
N LEU A 764 -22.12 -17.86 -27.46
CA LEU A 764 -21.02 -17.14 -26.81
C LEU A 764 -19.81 -18.05 -26.60
N THR A 765 -18.59 -17.53 -26.78
CA THR A 765 -17.40 -18.10 -26.13
C THR A 765 -17.16 -17.37 -24.80
N LEU A 766 -17.07 -18.14 -23.71
CA LEU A 766 -16.79 -17.68 -22.36
C LEU A 766 -15.43 -18.26 -21.93
N GLN A 767 -14.40 -17.43 -21.85
CA GLN A 767 -13.03 -17.90 -21.61
C GLN A 767 -12.27 -17.14 -20.51
N ASN A 768 -11.28 -17.80 -19.90
CA ASN A 768 -10.39 -17.22 -18.89
C ASN A 768 -11.09 -16.63 -17.64
N GLY A 769 -12.31 -17.07 -17.33
CA GLY A 769 -13.00 -16.75 -16.08
C GLY A 769 -12.40 -17.53 -14.91
N LYS A 770 -12.15 -16.88 -13.77
CA LYS A 770 -11.59 -17.51 -12.57
C LYS A 770 -12.38 -17.20 -11.31
N SER A 771 -12.64 -18.22 -10.49
CA SER A 771 -13.36 -18.09 -9.22
C SER A 771 -12.62 -18.77 -8.08
N GLY A 772 -12.41 -18.07 -6.96
CA GLY A 772 -11.94 -18.66 -5.70
C GLY A 772 -13.01 -19.48 -4.95
N GLN A 773 -14.15 -19.74 -5.61
CA GLN A 773 -15.30 -20.47 -5.08
C GLN A 773 -15.86 -21.37 -6.21
N ARG A 774 -17.18 -21.43 -6.38
CA ARG A 774 -17.86 -22.16 -7.47
C ARG A 774 -17.77 -21.38 -8.79
N GLY A 775 -17.86 -22.04 -9.96
CA GLY A 775 -18.10 -21.47 -11.30
C GLY A 775 -17.00 -20.58 -11.86
N GLY A 776 -16.16 -21.03 -12.79
CA GLY A 776 -15.10 -20.15 -13.34
C GLY A 776 -15.63 -19.14 -14.34
N ALA A 777 -16.45 -19.56 -15.31
CA ALA A 777 -17.16 -18.63 -16.20
C ALA A 777 -18.49 -18.18 -15.62
N VAL A 778 -19.33 -19.11 -15.13
CA VAL A 778 -20.74 -18.83 -14.80
C VAL A 778 -21.15 -19.43 -13.45
N LEU A 779 -21.89 -18.66 -12.64
CA LEU A 779 -22.71 -19.16 -11.53
C LEU A 779 -24.18 -18.92 -11.80
N LEU A 780 -25.00 -19.94 -11.61
CA LEU A 780 -26.44 -19.80 -11.41
C LEU A 780 -26.80 -20.42 -10.06
N ASP A 781 -27.25 -19.59 -9.12
CA ASP A 781 -27.71 -20.00 -7.79
C ASP A 781 -29.20 -19.65 -7.61
N SER A 782 -30.03 -20.65 -7.33
CA SER A 782 -31.46 -20.51 -7.05
C SER A 782 -32.26 -19.89 -8.23
N VAL A 783 -31.84 -20.19 -9.47
CA VAL A 783 -32.46 -19.72 -10.72
C VAL A 783 -33.54 -20.68 -11.21
N GLN A 784 -34.71 -20.14 -11.56
CA GLN A 784 -35.82 -20.89 -12.14
C GLN A 784 -35.77 -20.81 -13.67
N VAL A 785 -35.55 -21.94 -14.34
CA VAL A 785 -35.36 -22.08 -15.79
C VAL A 785 -34.15 -21.29 -16.30
N SER A 786 -33.17 -22.01 -16.84
CA SER A 786 -32.05 -21.41 -17.56
C SER A 786 -31.71 -22.23 -18.80
N LEU A 787 -31.37 -21.53 -19.90
CA LEU A 787 -30.97 -22.16 -21.16
C LEU A 787 -29.54 -21.71 -21.51
N ILE A 788 -28.62 -22.65 -21.63
CA ILE A 788 -27.27 -22.43 -22.14
C ILE A 788 -27.17 -23.22 -23.45
N ASP A 789 -27.22 -22.52 -24.58
CA ASP A 789 -27.29 -23.14 -25.91
C ASP A 789 -26.11 -22.72 -26.80
N SER A 790 -25.46 -23.70 -27.43
CA SER A 790 -24.49 -23.44 -28.49
C SER A 790 -23.35 -22.49 -28.06
N CYS A 791 -22.94 -22.58 -26.80
CA CYS A 791 -21.84 -21.81 -26.21
C CYS A 791 -20.51 -22.59 -26.23
N TRP A 792 -19.42 -21.92 -25.88
CA TRP A 792 -18.11 -22.53 -25.66
C TRP A 792 -17.47 -22.01 -24.37
N PHE A 793 -17.35 -22.85 -23.37
CA PHE A 793 -16.65 -22.59 -22.11
C PHE A 793 -15.22 -23.08 -22.25
N GLN A 794 -14.25 -22.16 -22.30
CA GLN A 794 -12.86 -22.49 -22.60
C GLN A 794 -11.88 -21.98 -21.51
N ASP A 795 -10.95 -22.83 -21.06
CA ASP A 795 -9.82 -22.45 -20.22
C ASP A 795 -10.24 -21.66 -18.93
N ASN A 796 -11.40 -21.97 -18.35
CA ASN A 796 -11.92 -21.35 -17.12
C ASN A 796 -11.57 -22.15 -15.86
N ALA A 797 -11.42 -21.49 -14.71
CA ALA A 797 -10.95 -22.13 -13.47
C ALA A 797 -11.79 -21.81 -12.21
N ALA A 798 -12.05 -22.81 -11.36
CA ALA A 798 -12.78 -22.63 -10.09
C ALA A 798 -12.30 -23.60 -8.98
N VAL A 799 -12.88 -23.48 -7.78
CA VAL A 799 -12.82 -24.57 -6.78
C VAL A 799 -13.80 -25.68 -7.16
N GLN A 800 -14.98 -25.34 -7.69
CA GLN A 800 -16.01 -26.29 -8.12
C GLN A 800 -16.71 -25.79 -9.39
N GLY A 801 -16.81 -26.61 -10.45
CA GLY A 801 -17.40 -26.18 -11.73
C GLY A 801 -16.49 -25.21 -12.47
N GLY A 802 -15.41 -25.71 -13.09
CA GLY A 802 -14.39 -24.86 -13.72
C GLY A 802 -14.97 -23.94 -14.80
N GLY A 803 -15.91 -24.42 -15.61
CA GLY A 803 -16.72 -23.59 -16.50
C GLY A 803 -17.98 -23.05 -15.81
N LEU A 804 -18.85 -23.96 -15.36
CA LEU A 804 -20.20 -23.65 -14.90
C LEU A 804 -20.48 -24.27 -13.53
N ALA A 805 -21.09 -23.50 -12.63
CA ALA A 805 -21.66 -24.02 -11.40
C ALA A 805 -23.16 -23.72 -11.32
N LEU A 806 -23.92 -24.76 -11.02
CA LEU A 806 -25.36 -24.74 -10.81
C LEU A 806 -25.66 -25.17 -9.35
N ARG A 807 -26.47 -24.38 -8.63
CA ARG A 807 -26.88 -24.63 -7.25
C ARG A 807 -28.34 -24.22 -7.03
N ASN A 808 -29.12 -25.06 -6.36
CA ASN A 808 -30.55 -24.87 -6.06
C ASN A 808 -31.47 -24.44 -7.24
N ASN A 809 -31.05 -24.61 -8.49
CA ASN A 809 -31.81 -24.25 -9.68
C ASN A 809 -32.92 -25.26 -10.01
N THR A 810 -33.94 -24.81 -10.76
CA THR A 810 -35.02 -25.68 -11.24
C THR A 810 -35.16 -25.59 -12.75
N GLY A 811 -34.82 -26.65 -13.48
CA GLY A 811 -35.03 -26.73 -14.93
C GLY A 811 -33.94 -26.05 -15.75
N ALA A 812 -32.67 -26.26 -15.39
CA ALA A 812 -31.55 -25.81 -16.23
C ALA A 812 -31.38 -26.75 -17.43
N VAL A 813 -31.25 -26.20 -18.64
CA VAL A 813 -31.01 -26.93 -19.89
C VAL A 813 -29.71 -26.43 -20.51
N ILE A 814 -28.76 -27.33 -20.72
CA ILE A 814 -27.47 -27.06 -21.34
C ILE A 814 -27.41 -27.89 -22.61
N GLN A 815 -27.32 -27.24 -23.77
CA GLN A 815 -27.34 -27.93 -25.06
C GLN A 815 -26.36 -27.38 -26.09
N HIS A 816 -25.92 -28.23 -27.03
CA HIS A 816 -25.00 -27.90 -28.14
C HIS A 816 -23.69 -27.20 -27.72
N THR A 817 -23.35 -27.27 -26.44
CA THR A 817 -22.33 -26.44 -25.79
C THR A 817 -21.04 -27.22 -25.64
N ARG A 818 -19.91 -26.55 -25.84
CA ARG A 818 -18.57 -27.13 -25.67
C ARG A 818 -17.94 -26.66 -24.37
N PHE A 819 -17.34 -27.57 -23.62
CA PHE A 819 -16.53 -27.32 -22.44
C PHE A 819 -15.12 -27.85 -22.71
N ASP A 820 -14.15 -26.95 -22.85
CA ASP A 820 -12.78 -27.24 -23.29
C ASP A 820 -11.75 -26.75 -22.26
N ARG A 821 -10.93 -27.66 -21.72
CA ARG A 821 -9.83 -27.38 -20.76
C ARG A 821 -10.21 -26.55 -19.53
N ASN A 822 -11.44 -26.68 -19.04
CA ASN A 822 -11.84 -26.05 -17.79
C ASN A 822 -11.29 -26.83 -16.59
N GLN A 823 -10.94 -26.13 -15.51
CA GLN A 823 -10.25 -26.69 -14.35
C GLN A 823 -11.03 -26.42 -13.05
N ALA A 824 -11.23 -27.44 -12.21
CA ALA A 824 -11.78 -27.27 -10.87
C ALA A 824 -10.85 -27.86 -9.82
N GLN A 825 -10.65 -27.21 -8.67
CA GLN A 825 -9.81 -27.80 -7.62
C GLN A 825 -10.41 -29.07 -7.01
N LEU A 826 -11.72 -29.08 -6.72
CA LEU A 826 -12.35 -30.15 -5.94
C LEU A 826 -13.42 -30.96 -6.69
N ARG A 827 -14.25 -30.31 -7.53
CA ARG A 827 -15.44 -30.95 -8.11
C ARG A 827 -15.81 -30.38 -9.48
N GLY A 828 -16.05 -31.25 -10.46
CA GLY A 828 -16.64 -30.84 -11.75
C GLY A 828 -15.71 -29.95 -12.57
N GLY A 829 -14.71 -30.53 -13.24
CA GLY A 829 -13.71 -29.76 -14.00
C GLY A 829 -14.35 -28.81 -15.02
N ALA A 830 -15.43 -29.23 -15.70
CA ALA A 830 -16.30 -28.33 -16.46
C ALA A 830 -17.53 -27.85 -15.67
N ILE A 831 -18.35 -28.78 -15.18
CA ILE A 831 -19.66 -28.47 -14.57
C ILE A 831 -19.77 -29.09 -13.18
N ASN A 832 -20.19 -28.30 -12.18
CA ASN A 832 -20.67 -28.82 -10.90
C ASN A 832 -22.15 -28.44 -10.69
N VAL A 833 -22.98 -29.44 -10.36
CA VAL A 833 -24.43 -29.31 -10.12
C VAL A 833 -24.73 -29.67 -8.66
N GLU A 834 -25.52 -28.87 -7.95
CA GLU A 834 -25.86 -29.11 -6.53
C GLU A 834 -27.33 -28.83 -6.20
N GLY A 835 -28.14 -29.87 -5.97
CA GLY A 835 -29.55 -29.74 -5.57
C GLY A 835 -30.56 -29.51 -6.71
N ASP A 836 -30.13 -29.68 -7.97
CA ASP A 836 -30.84 -29.15 -9.14
C ASP A 836 -31.56 -30.21 -9.97
N SER A 837 -32.53 -29.76 -10.77
CA SER A 837 -33.00 -30.49 -11.94
C SER A 837 -32.34 -29.93 -13.20
N VAL A 838 -31.56 -30.75 -13.91
CA VAL A 838 -30.75 -30.34 -15.07
C VAL A 838 -30.85 -31.31 -16.25
N ILE A 839 -30.87 -30.79 -17.47
CA ILE A 839 -30.74 -31.55 -18.72
C ILE A 839 -29.46 -31.09 -19.42
N ILE A 840 -28.59 -32.03 -19.79
CA ILE A 840 -27.32 -31.78 -20.47
C ILE A 840 -27.30 -32.66 -21.72
N GLN A 841 -27.40 -32.03 -22.89
CA GLN A 841 -27.61 -32.74 -24.14
C GLN A 841 -26.78 -32.22 -25.31
N HIS A 842 -26.32 -33.11 -26.19
CA HIS A 842 -25.58 -32.74 -27.40
C HIS A 842 -24.34 -31.86 -27.14
N CYS A 843 -23.74 -31.96 -25.96
CA CYS A 843 -22.56 -31.18 -25.54
C CYS A 843 -21.25 -31.94 -25.77
N GLU A 844 -20.16 -31.20 -25.90
CA GLU A 844 -18.79 -31.73 -25.98
C GLU A 844 -17.98 -31.32 -24.74
N PHE A 845 -17.33 -32.28 -24.08
CA PHE A 845 -16.45 -32.06 -22.93
C PHE A 845 -15.06 -32.59 -23.28
N PHE A 846 -14.09 -31.70 -23.49
CA PHE A 846 -12.72 -32.07 -23.85
C PHE A 846 -11.70 -31.51 -22.87
N GLY A 847 -10.79 -32.36 -22.36
CA GLY A 847 -9.62 -31.92 -21.61
C GLY A 847 -9.89 -31.25 -20.26
N ASN A 848 -11.09 -31.39 -19.70
CA ASN A 848 -11.45 -30.74 -18.43
C ASN A 848 -10.88 -31.54 -17.24
N GLN A 849 -10.40 -30.85 -16.21
CA GLN A 849 -9.60 -31.47 -15.15
C GLN A 849 -10.09 -31.09 -13.76
N THR A 850 -10.03 -32.02 -12.81
CA THR A 850 -10.11 -31.71 -11.39
C THR A 850 -9.19 -32.57 -10.55
N ALA A 851 -8.74 -32.06 -9.39
CA ALA A 851 -7.96 -32.84 -8.43
C ALA A 851 -8.85 -33.64 -7.44
N GLY A 852 -10.18 -33.55 -7.58
CA GLY A 852 -11.16 -34.36 -6.83
C GLY A 852 -12.12 -35.10 -7.76
N THR A 853 -13.42 -34.86 -7.65
CA THR A 853 -14.45 -35.70 -8.29
C THR A 853 -15.08 -35.09 -9.56
N GLY A 854 -15.15 -35.86 -10.64
CA GLY A 854 -15.87 -35.49 -11.87
C GLY A 854 -15.07 -34.58 -12.81
N GLY A 855 -14.23 -35.16 -13.69
CA GLY A 855 -13.32 -34.39 -14.55
C GLY A 855 -14.05 -33.51 -15.57
N ALA A 856 -15.14 -34.01 -16.17
CA ALA A 856 -16.08 -33.18 -16.91
C ALA A 856 -17.20 -32.67 -15.98
N LEU A 857 -17.94 -33.58 -15.34
CA LEU A 857 -19.17 -33.28 -14.61
C LEU A 857 -19.19 -33.87 -13.22
N HIS A 858 -19.62 -33.06 -12.24
CA HIS A 858 -19.96 -33.50 -10.90
C HIS A 858 -21.42 -33.19 -10.55
N GLY A 859 -22.16 -34.18 -10.05
CA GLY A 859 -23.52 -34.02 -9.53
C GLY A 859 -23.62 -34.32 -8.03
N ASN A 860 -23.92 -33.30 -7.22
CA ASN A 860 -24.14 -33.41 -5.77
C ASN A 860 -25.64 -33.34 -5.45
N ARG A 861 -26.25 -34.48 -5.12
CA ARG A 861 -27.68 -34.63 -4.80
C ARG A 861 -28.61 -33.89 -5.79
N PRO A 862 -28.44 -34.03 -7.12
CA PRO A 862 -29.40 -33.48 -8.08
C PRO A 862 -30.78 -34.09 -7.84
N LYS A 863 -31.82 -33.25 -7.95
CA LYS A 863 -33.23 -33.67 -7.88
C LYS A 863 -33.56 -34.59 -9.05
N LEU A 864 -33.12 -34.21 -10.25
CA LEU A 864 -33.12 -35.07 -11.44
C LEU A 864 -32.10 -34.55 -12.46
N ALA A 865 -31.03 -35.30 -12.71
CA ALA A 865 -30.07 -34.99 -13.77
C ALA A 865 -30.29 -35.90 -14.99
N GLN A 866 -30.34 -35.34 -16.20
CA GLN A 866 -30.36 -36.08 -17.46
C GLN A 866 -29.13 -35.71 -18.29
N ILE A 867 -28.28 -36.69 -18.57
CA ILE A 867 -27.04 -36.55 -19.34
C ILE A 867 -27.20 -37.40 -20.60
N LEU A 868 -27.49 -36.79 -21.74
CA LEU A 868 -27.88 -37.53 -22.95
C LEU A 868 -27.19 -37.07 -24.25
N SER A 869 -26.78 -38.00 -25.10
CA SER A 869 -26.20 -37.70 -26.41
C SER A 869 -24.97 -36.78 -26.41
N ASN A 870 -24.17 -36.79 -25.33
CA ASN A 870 -22.96 -35.97 -25.19
C ASN A 870 -21.68 -36.72 -25.61
N ARG A 871 -20.61 -35.98 -25.90
CA ARG A 871 -19.25 -36.52 -26.07
C ARG A 871 -18.34 -36.02 -24.96
N MET A 872 -17.67 -36.92 -24.26
CA MET A 872 -16.76 -36.60 -23.15
C MET A 872 -15.40 -37.29 -23.39
N ARG A 873 -14.35 -36.52 -23.69
CA ARG A 873 -13.02 -37.06 -24.01
C ARG A 873 -11.86 -36.41 -23.26
N GLY A 874 -10.90 -37.22 -22.81
CA GLY A 874 -9.64 -36.72 -22.24
C GLY A 874 -9.81 -35.90 -20.96
N ASN A 875 -10.91 -36.09 -20.24
CA ASN A 875 -11.15 -35.41 -18.96
C ASN A 875 -10.48 -36.20 -17.83
N GLN A 876 -10.02 -35.50 -16.78
CA GLN A 876 -9.19 -36.07 -15.73
C GLN A 876 -9.72 -35.75 -14.33
N ALA A 877 -9.70 -36.73 -13.42
CA ALA A 877 -10.14 -36.60 -12.04
C ALA A 877 -9.32 -37.49 -11.08
N GLU A 878 -9.56 -37.37 -9.78
CA GLU A 878 -9.24 -38.40 -8.80
C GLU A 878 -10.26 -39.55 -8.89
N GLN A 879 -11.55 -39.20 -8.93
CA GLN A 879 -12.68 -40.13 -9.05
C GLN A 879 -13.68 -39.63 -10.10
N GLY A 880 -14.12 -40.49 -11.02
CA GLY A 880 -15.07 -40.08 -12.07
C GLY A 880 -14.40 -39.23 -13.14
N GLY A 881 -13.49 -39.82 -13.94
CA GLY A 881 -12.66 -39.09 -14.89
C GLY A 881 -13.47 -38.25 -15.90
N ALA A 882 -14.65 -38.72 -16.32
CA ALA A 882 -15.65 -37.85 -16.94
C ALA A 882 -16.75 -37.43 -15.96
N VAL A 883 -17.48 -38.37 -15.36
CA VAL A 883 -18.68 -38.09 -14.56
C VAL A 883 -18.53 -38.63 -13.14
N ALA A 884 -18.87 -37.82 -12.13
CA ALA A 884 -19.00 -38.26 -10.74
C ALA A 884 -20.36 -37.84 -10.16
N LEU A 885 -21.01 -38.77 -9.43
CA LEU A 885 -22.31 -38.56 -8.81
C LEU A 885 -22.27 -38.86 -7.31
N SER A 886 -22.76 -37.94 -6.48
CA SER A 886 -22.89 -38.10 -5.02
C SER A 886 -24.30 -37.75 -4.55
N GLY A 887 -25.15 -38.77 -4.38
CA GLY A 887 -26.58 -38.62 -4.12
C GLY A 887 -27.44 -38.27 -5.35
N GLY A 888 -28.76 -38.28 -5.18
CA GLY A 888 -29.74 -37.85 -6.20
C GLY A 888 -30.09 -38.92 -7.24
N MET A 889 -31.03 -38.58 -8.15
CA MET A 889 -31.43 -39.44 -9.28
C MET A 889 -30.82 -38.91 -10.59
N THR A 890 -30.08 -39.75 -11.30
CA THR A 890 -29.44 -39.39 -12.57
C THR A 890 -29.71 -40.41 -13.68
N HIS A 891 -29.95 -39.91 -14.89
CA HIS A 891 -30.15 -40.68 -16.11
C HIS A 891 -29.02 -40.38 -17.11
N ILE A 892 -28.32 -41.41 -17.60
CA ILE A 892 -27.17 -41.28 -18.51
C ILE A 892 -27.41 -42.15 -19.75
N TYR A 893 -27.67 -41.56 -20.92
CA TYR A 893 -28.05 -42.29 -22.15
C TYR A 893 -27.34 -41.78 -23.42
N ARG A 894 -27.01 -42.67 -24.36
CA ARG A 894 -26.47 -42.30 -25.69
C ARG A 894 -25.18 -41.46 -25.69
N ASN A 895 -24.42 -41.42 -24.60
CA ASN A 895 -23.19 -40.64 -24.51
C ASN A 895 -21.99 -41.44 -25.04
N ILE A 896 -20.98 -40.72 -25.57
CA ILE A 896 -19.66 -41.26 -25.94
C ILE A 896 -18.67 -40.73 -24.91
N ILE A 897 -18.20 -41.58 -23.99
CA ILE A 897 -17.29 -41.19 -22.90
C ILE A 897 -15.98 -41.98 -23.08
N ILE A 898 -14.96 -41.30 -23.60
CA ILE A 898 -13.76 -41.97 -24.13
C ILE A 898 -12.44 -41.34 -23.67
N ASP A 899 -11.40 -42.15 -23.49
CA ASP A 899 -10.05 -41.69 -23.10
C ASP A 899 -10.01 -40.82 -21.81
N ASN A 900 -10.91 -41.04 -20.84
CA ASN A 900 -10.93 -40.28 -19.58
C ASN A 900 -10.16 -41.00 -18.46
N GLU A 901 -9.57 -40.21 -17.56
CA GLU A 901 -8.58 -40.64 -16.58
C GLU A 901 -9.07 -40.38 -15.16
N ALA A 902 -9.04 -41.40 -14.31
CA ALA A 902 -9.21 -41.27 -12.87
C ALA A 902 -7.98 -41.88 -12.18
N THR A 903 -7.35 -41.16 -11.25
CA THR A 903 -6.18 -41.67 -10.53
C THR A 903 -6.53 -42.66 -9.41
N GLN A 904 -7.81 -42.76 -9.02
CA GLN A 904 -8.31 -43.77 -8.08
C GLN A 904 -9.37 -44.70 -8.69
N THR A 905 -10.55 -44.16 -9.06
CA THR A 905 -11.70 -45.00 -9.45
C THR A 905 -12.63 -44.33 -10.46
N GLY A 906 -13.32 -45.16 -11.28
CA GLY A 906 -14.36 -44.69 -12.20
C GLY A 906 -13.84 -43.77 -13.32
N GLY A 907 -12.85 -44.22 -14.11
CA GLY A 907 -12.27 -43.44 -15.22
C GLY A 907 -13.29 -42.78 -16.16
N ALA A 908 -14.38 -43.46 -16.51
CA ALA A 908 -15.52 -42.84 -17.19
C ALA A 908 -16.56 -42.31 -16.19
N ILE A 909 -17.16 -43.18 -15.36
CA ILE A 909 -18.23 -42.80 -14.41
C ILE A 909 -17.93 -43.32 -12.99
N TYR A 910 -18.10 -42.45 -12.00
CA TYR A 910 -18.10 -42.79 -10.58
C TYR A 910 -19.46 -42.49 -9.94
N VAL A 911 -19.99 -43.43 -9.15
CA VAL A 911 -21.26 -43.31 -8.45
C VAL A 911 -21.07 -43.63 -6.97
N ASN A 912 -21.20 -42.63 -6.11
CA ASN A 912 -21.12 -42.84 -4.66
C ASN A 912 -22.35 -43.60 -4.13
N ALA A 913 -22.17 -44.33 -3.03
CA ALA A 913 -23.21 -45.10 -2.33
C ALA A 913 -24.54 -44.39 -2.03
N GLU A 914 -24.58 -43.05 -1.96
CA GLU A 914 -25.81 -42.28 -1.79
C GLU A 914 -26.60 -42.02 -3.09
N ALA A 915 -25.98 -42.16 -4.28
CA ALA A 915 -26.57 -41.83 -5.58
C ALA A 915 -27.35 -42.99 -6.20
N SER A 916 -28.43 -42.67 -6.92
CA SER A 916 -29.16 -43.58 -7.78
C SER A 916 -28.97 -43.18 -9.25
N ALA A 917 -28.53 -44.12 -10.09
CA ALA A 917 -28.16 -43.85 -11.46
C ALA A 917 -28.68 -44.93 -12.43
N ILE A 918 -29.43 -44.50 -13.45
CA ILE A 918 -29.77 -45.33 -14.61
C ILE A 918 -28.82 -44.95 -15.75
N ILE A 919 -27.96 -45.87 -16.14
CA ILE A 919 -26.89 -45.69 -17.12
C ILE A 919 -27.19 -46.64 -18.29
N GLY A 920 -27.75 -46.13 -19.38
CA GLY A 920 -28.39 -47.00 -20.37
C GLY A 920 -29.75 -47.51 -19.86
N GLY A 921 -30.65 -47.87 -20.76
CA GLY A 921 -32.01 -48.30 -20.38
C GLY A 921 -32.69 -49.17 -21.43
N THR A 922 -32.32 -48.97 -22.70
CA THR A 922 -32.59 -49.87 -23.82
C THR A 922 -31.33 -49.95 -24.70
N LEU A 923 -31.27 -50.92 -25.61
CA LEU A 923 -30.18 -51.06 -26.59
C LEU A 923 -29.98 -49.79 -27.44
N ALA A 924 -31.07 -49.14 -27.83
CA ALA A 924 -31.05 -47.86 -28.56
C ALA A 924 -30.63 -46.64 -27.70
N ASN A 925 -30.47 -46.81 -26.38
CA ASN A 925 -30.17 -45.75 -25.42
C ASN A 925 -28.83 -45.98 -24.67
N GLY A 926 -28.05 -47.00 -25.04
CA GLY A 926 -26.76 -47.32 -24.44
C GLY A 926 -25.68 -46.25 -24.66
N ASN A 927 -24.70 -46.19 -23.75
CA ASN A 927 -23.52 -45.33 -23.83
C ASN A 927 -22.30 -46.12 -24.33
N ASP A 928 -21.35 -45.44 -24.98
CA ASP A 928 -20.08 -46.01 -25.45
C ASP A 928 -18.92 -45.54 -24.54
N LEU A 929 -18.34 -46.46 -23.76
CA LEU A 929 -17.42 -46.17 -22.64
C LEU A 929 -16.03 -46.84 -22.82
N TYR A 930 -15.24 -46.41 -23.82
CA TYR A 930 -13.95 -47.05 -24.20
C TYR A 930 -12.71 -46.15 -24.04
N GLY A 931 -11.51 -46.73 -23.91
CA GLY A 931 -10.23 -46.00 -23.77
C GLY A 931 -9.99 -45.39 -22.37
N ASN A 932 -11.03 -45.33 -21.54
CA ASN A 932 -10.94 -44.84 -20.15
C ASN A 932 -10.11 -45.78 -19.26
N THR A 933 -9.49 -45.22 -18.23
CA THR A 933 -8.75 -45.95 -17.18
C THR A 933 -9.58 -47.05 -16.52
N ALA A 934 -10.75 -46.71 -16.00
CA ALA A 934 -11.79 -47.67 -15.59
C ALA A 934 -13.15 -47.26 -16.19
N ALA A 935 -14.05 -48.22 -16.40
CA ALA A 935 -15.35 -47.94 -17.02
C ALA A 935 -16.33 -47.24 -16.06
N VAL A 936 -16.85 -47.99 -15.08
CA VAL A 936 -17.81 -47.51 -14.09
C VAL A 936 -17.46 -48.10 -12.73
N THR A 937 -17.38 -47.27 -11.69
CA THR A 937 -17.15 -47.73 -10.32
C THR A 937 -18.25 -47.20 -9.40
N ALA A 938 -18.69 -48.02 -8.45
CA ALA A 938 -19.65 -47.59 -7.44
C ALA A 938 -19.37 -48.15 -6.05
N THR A 939 -19.46 -47.28 -5.05
CA THR A 939 -19.28 -47.63 -3.64
C THR A 939 -20.60 -48.04 -3.00
N SER A 940 -20.56 -48.88 -1.96
CA SER A 940 -21.74 -49.26 -1.17
C SER A 940 -21.57 -48.89 0.30
N LEU A 941 -22.65 -48.43 0.94
CA LEU A 941 -22.69 -48.27 2.40
C LEU A 941 -22.58 -49.65 3.07
N ALA A 942 -21.69 -49.77 4.04
CA ALA A 942 -21.61 -50.95 4.90
C ALA A 942 -22.78 -50.96 5.90
N GLY A 943 -23.96 -51.40 5.46
CA GLY A 943 -25.15 -51.51 6.32
C GLY A 943 -26.36 -52.14 5.63
N PRO A 944 -27.28 -52.77 6.38
CA PRO A 944 -28.44 -53.47 5.82
C PRO A 944 -29.59 -52.51 5.49
N ALA A 945 -29.43 -51.64 4.47
CA ALA A 945 -30.49 -50.75 4.05
C ALA A 945 -30.53 -50.46 2.53
N ARG A 946 -31.58 -51.00 1.90
CA ARG A 946 -32.31 -50.48 0.72
C ARG A 946 -31.57 -50.37 -0.61
N ASN A 947 -31.99 -51.26 -1.53
CA ASN A 947 -32.06 -51.11 -2.99
C ASN A 947 -31.50 -49.79 -3.54
N ASN A 948 -30.23 -49.79 -3.96
CA ASN A 948 -29.66 -48.69 -4.72
C ASN A 948 -29.32 -49.18 -6.14
N PRO A 949 -30.31 -49.21 -7.07
CA PRO A 949 -30.20 -49.94 -8.33
C PRO A 949 -29.41 -49.11 -9.35
N ILE A 950 -28.09 -49.30 -9.38
CA ILE A 950 -27.32 -48.85 -10.55
C ILE A 950 -27.62 -49.81 -11.69
N ASP A 951 -28.43 -49.34 -12.63
CA ASP A 951 -28.80 -50.06 -13.83
C ASP A 951 -27.89 -49.63 -14.97
N ALA A 952 -26.83 -50.40 -15.21
CA ALA A 952 -25.85 -50.15 -16.27
C ALA A 952 -26.09 -50.99 -17.55
N ARG A 953 -27.35 -51.39 -17.81
CA ARG A 953 -27.67 -52.28 -18.93
C ARG A 953 -27.48 -51.60 -20.29
N TYR A 954 -27.04 -52.40 -21.27
CA TYR A 954 -26.92 -52.04 -22.69
C TYR A 954 -25.84 -50.99 -23.04
N ASN A 955 -24.86 -50.76 -22.17
CA ASN A 955 -23.69 -49.94 -22.51
C ASN A 955 -22.58 -50.78 -23.16
N PHE A 956 -21.78 -50.13 -24.01
CA PHE A 956 -20.54 -50.68 -24.55
C PHE A 956 -19.36 -50.25 -23.66
N PHE A 957 -18.44 -51.19 -23.39
CA PHE A 957 -17.31 -50.99 -22.49
C PHE A 957 -16.01 -51.44 -23.17
N GLY A 958 -14.94 -50.65 -23.03
CA GLY A 958 -13.61 -51.00 -23.54
C GLY A 958 -12.51 -50.34 -22.72
N ALA A 959 -12.28 -50.82 -21.50
CA ALA A 959 -11.20 -50.34 -20.64
C ALA A 959 -9.82 -50.77 -21.17
N ARG A 960 -8.75 -50.15 -20.69
CA ARG A 960 -7.39 -50.68 -20.88
C ARG A 960 -7.27 -52.05 -20.18
N PRO A 961 -6.45 -53.00 -20.68
CA PRO A 961 -6.53 -54.40 -20.27
C PRO A 961 -6.37 -54.70 -18.78
N ASP A 962 -5.66 -53.84 -18.04
CA ASP A 962 -5.18 -54.14 -16.68
C ASP A 962 -6.05 -53.55 -15.55
N ASP A 963 -6.94 -52.58 -15.84
CA ASP A 963 -7.67 -51.77 -14.83
C ASP A 963 -9.21 -51.88 -14.92
N ALA A 964 -9.73 -53.01 -15.43
CA ALA A 964 -11.17 -53.25 -15.59
C ALA A 964 -11.93 -53.51 -14.27
N VAL A 965 -11.73 -52.67 -13.24
CA VAL A 965 -12.39 -52.78 -11.92
C VAL A 965 -13.84 -52.28 -11.98
N VAL A 966 -14.72 -53.17 -12.42
CA VAL A 966 -16.12 -53.18 -12.01
C VAL A 966 -16.15 -53.70 -10.58
N SER A 967 -16.13 -52.79 -9.60
CA SER A 967 -16.06 -53.19 -8.18
C SER A 967 -17.32 -53.94 -7.74
N GLU A 968 -17.15 -55.19 -7.26
CA GLU A 968 -18.23 -56.06 -6.79
C GLU A 968 -18.95 -55.51 -5.53
N SER A 969 -19.91 -54.62 -5.71
CA SER A 969 -20.86 -54.23 -4.65
C SER A 969 -22.21 -54.91 -4.86
N ARG A 970 -22.83 -55.40 -3.78
CA ARG A 970 -24.14 -56.10 -3.79
C ARG A 970 -25.31 -55.25 -4.30
N SER A 971 -25.09 -53.95 -4.50
CA SER A 971 -26.02 -52.96 -5.04
C SER A 971 -25.98 -52.83 -6.57
N PHE A 972 -24.92 -53.31 -7.23
CA PHE A 972 -24.83 -53.29 -8.70
C PHE A 972 -25.64 -54.45 -9.29
N ASN A 973 -26.60 -54.17 -10.19
CA ASN A 973 -27.35 -55.25 -10.84
C ASN A 973 -26.50 -55.89 -11.96
N THR A 974 -25.66 -56.84 -11.58
CA THR A 974 -24.76 -57.58 -12.48
C THR A 974 -25.43 -58.68 -13.28
N ALA A 975 -26.76 -58.88 -13.20
CA ALA A 975 -27.46 -59.94 -13.94
C ALA A 975 -27.25 -59.85 -15.47
N ASN A 976 -26.97 -58.63 -15.97
CA ASN A 976 -26.60 -58.34 -17.35
C ASN A 976 -25.16 -57.78 -17.52
N PHE A 977 -24.29 -57.93 -16.51
CA PHE A 977 -22.82 -57.78 -16.65
C PHE A 977 -22.16 -59.02 -17.28
N ARG A 978 -22.96 -60.00 -17.69
CA ARG A 978 -22.55 -60.92 -18.74
C ARG A 978 -21.91 -60.11 -19.85
N ARG A 979 -20.77 -60.58 -20.34
CA ARG A 979 -20.19 -60.19 -21.62
C ARG A 979 -21.35 -60.01 -22.62
N THR A 980 -21.60 -58.75 -23.01
CA THR A 980 -22.60 -58.35 -24.02
C THR A 980 -21.94 -58.00 -25.35
N SER A 981 -20.61 -58.14 -25.44
CA SER A 981 -20.14 -59.07 -26.46
C SER A 981 -20.87 -60.38 -26.27
N ILE A 982 -21.75 -60.71 -27.22
CA ILE A 982 -22.00 -62.11 -27.52
C ILE A 982 -20.59 -62.70 -27.67
N VAL A 983 -20.15 -63.52 -26.71
CA VAL A 983 -19.03 -64.42 -26.98
C VAL A 983 -19.61 -65.45 -27.92
N LEU A 984 -19.67 -65.04 -29.18
CA LEU A 984 -19.91 -65.89 -30.33
C LEU A 984 -18.98 -67.08 -30.08
N PRO A 985 -19.49 -68.32 -30.00
CA PRO A 985 -18.65 -69.50 -29.88
C PRO A 985 -17.54 -69.46 -30.93
N LEU A 986 -16.44 -70.20 -30.76
CA LEU A 986 -15.31 -70.12 -31.70
C LEU A 986 -15.73 -70.29 -33.19
N GLU A 987 -16.86 -70.97 -33.41
CA GLU A 987 -17.55 -71.25 -34.68
C GLU A 987 -18.34 -70.07 -35.27
N GLN A 988 -18.60 -68.99 -34.52
CA GLN A 988 -19.44 -67.85 -34.92
C GLN A 988 -18.65 -66.53 -35.10
N ARG A 989 -17.36 -66.56 -35.47
CA ARG A 989 -16.53 -65.35 -35.73
C ARG A 989 -16.95 -64.48 -36.93
N MET A 990 -18.15 -64.72 -37.49
CA MET A 990 -18.70 -64.06 -38.68
C MET A 990 -20.00 -63.32 -38.33
N LEU A 991 -19.99 -61.99 -38.48
CA LEU A 991 -21.20 -61.17 -38.39
C LEU A 991 -21.72 -60.80 -39.78
N TYR A 992 -23.02 -60.90 -39.98
CA TYR A 992 -23.69 -60.67 -41.26
C TYR A 992 -24.48 -59.36 -41.22
N LEU A 993 -24.28 -58.49 -42.21
CA LEU A 993 -25.03 -57.25 -42.40
C LEU A 993 -25.89 -57.35 -43.66
N SER A 994 -27.04 -56.67 -43.64
CA SER A 994 -27.88 -56.45 -44.82
C SER A 994 -28.65 -55.13 -44.65
N PRO A 995 -28.85 -54.31 -45.70
CA PRO A 995 -29.71 -53.13 -45.60
C PRO A 995 -31.16 -53.46 -45.23
N ALA A 996 -31.60 -54.71 -45.46
CA ALA A 996 -32.89 -55.26 -45.06
C ALA A 996 -32.86 -56.05 -43.73
N GLY A 997 -31.74 -56.02 -43.00
CA GLY A 997 -31.56 -56.68 -41.71
C GLY A 997 -32.29 -56.01 -40.56
N SER A 998 -32.09 -56.52 -39.34
CA SER A 998 -32.67 -55.96 -38.11
C SER A 998 -31.69 -55.93 -36.94
N ASP A 999 -31.54 -54.76 -36.32
CA ASP A 999 -30.70 -54.53 -35.15
C ASP A 999 -31.37 -54.94 -33.82
N SER A 1000 -32.59 -55.48 -33.87
CA SER A 1000 -33.32 -55.98 -32.70
C SER A 1000 -32.81 -57.33 -32.17
N ASN A 1001 -31.95 -58.03 -32.92
CA ASN A 1001 -31.60 -59.42 -32.68
C ASN A 1001 -30.35 -59.57 -31.79
N ALA A 1002 -30.47 -60.37 -30.73
CA ALA A 1002 -29.37 -60.64 -29.78
C ALA A 1002 -28.40 -61.75 -30.22
N ALA A 1003 -28.60 -62.34 -31.40
CA ALA A 1003 -27.75 -63.39 -31.97
C ALA A 1003 -27.83 -63.33 -33.52
N PRO A 1004 -27.02 -62.48 -34.18
CA PRO A 1004 -27.06 -62.31 -35.63
C PRO A 1004 -26.51 -63.52 -36.37
N SER A 1005 -27.09 -63.82 -37.54
CA SER A 1005 -26.74 -64.99 -38.36
C SER A 1005 -26.91 -64.67 -39.86
N PRO A 1006 -26.50 -65.55 -40.80
CA PRO A 1006 -26.77 -65.34 -42.22
C PRO A 1006 -28.26 -65.18 -42.55
N GLN A 1007 -29.14 -65.78 -41.74
CA GLN A 1007 -30.59 -65.75 -41.89
C GLN A 1007 -31.22 -64.54 -41.19
N ASN A 1008 -30.56 -64.00 -40.16
CA ASN A 1008 -30.97 -62.83 -39.39
C ASN A 1008 -29.82 -61.80 -39.32
N PRO A 1009 -29.47 -61.15 -40.45
CA PRO A 1009 -28.39 -60.17 -40.49
C PRO A 1009 -28.77 -58.88 -39.75
N LEU A 1010 -27.76 -58.17 -39.26
CA LEU A 1010 -27.88 -56.83 -38.69
C LEU A 1010 -28.13 -55.80 -39.78
N ARG A 1011 -28.75 -54.67 -39.41
CA ARG A 1011 -29.03 -53.58 -40.33
C ARG A 1011 -27.91 -52.55 -40.39
N THR A 1012 -27.37 -52.15 -39.23
CA THR A 1012 -26.35 -51.10 -39.14
C THR A 1012 -24.93 -51.64 -38.93
N LEU A 1013 -23.96 -50.92 -39.48
CA LEU A 1013 -22.54 -51.18 -39.23
C LEU A 1013 -22.17 -50.96 -37.77
N ARG A 1014 -22.74 -49.94 -37.10
CA ARG A 1014 -22.51 -49.70 -35.67
C ARG A 1014 -23.00 -50.86 -34.80
N GLN A 1015 -24.18 -51.41 -35.06
CA GLN A 1015 -24.67 -52.53 -34.27
C GLN A 1015 -23.76 -53.76 -34.41
N ALA A 1016 -23.23 -54.01 -35.60
CA ALA A 1016 -22.25 -55.09 -35.81
C ALA A 1016 -20.91 -54.80 -35.12
N LEU A 1017 -20.36 -53.59 -35.24
CA LEU A 1017 -19.12 -53.20 -34.58
C LEU A 1017 -19.24 -53.19 -33.04
N ARG A 1018 -20.42 -52.86 -32.50
CA ARG A 1018 -20.72 -52.95 -31.05
C ARG A 1018 -20.78 -54.38 -30.51
N LEU A 1019 -20.99 -55.38 -31.38
CA LEU A 1019 -21.03 -56.80 -31.00
C LEU A 1019 -19.65 -57.47 -31.10
N PHE A 1020 -18.68 -56.85 -31.79
CA PHE A 1020 -17.30 -57.32 -31.78
C PHE A 1020 -16.56 -56.87 -30.50
N VAL A 1021 -16.06 -57.84 -29.75
CA VAL A 1021 -15.01 -57.62 -28.74
C VAL A 1021 -13.94 -58.68 -28.97
N SER A 1022 -12.76 -58.24 -29.41
CA SER A 1022 -11.57 -59.06 -29.55
C SER A 1022 -10.66 -58.91 -28.35
N LEU A 1023 -10.13 -60.03 -27.85
CA LEU A 1023 -8.86 -59.99 -27.13
C LEU A 1023 -7.72 -59.74 -28.14
N PRO A 1024 -6.55 -59.24 -27.69
CA PRO A 1024 -5.38 -59.13 -28.57
C PRO A 1024 -5.06 -60.49 -29.22
N GLY A 1025 -5.23 -60.59 -30.54
CA GLY A 1025 -5.06 -61.82 -31.32
C GLY A 1025 -6.34 -62.40 -31.93
N ASP A 1026 -7.53 -61.96 -31.55
CA ASP A 1026 -8.78 -62.44 -32.16
C ASP A 1026 -9.12 -61.73 -33.47
N LEU A 1027 -9.09 -62.50 -34.56
CA LEU A 1027 -9.59 -62.09 -35.89
C LEU A 1027 -11.09 -62.41 -36.01
N PHE A 1028 -11.85 -61.40 -36.41
CA PHE A 1028 -13.29 -61.48 -36.73
C PHE A 1028 -13.53 -61.07 -38.18
N THR A 1029 -14.59 -61.60 -38.78
CA THR A 1029 -14.97 -61.29 -40.17
C THR A 1029 -16.35 -60.63 -40.22
N LEU A 1030 -16.42 -59.48 -40.88
CA LEU A 1030 -17.68 -58.82 -41.20
C LEU A 1030 -18.09 -59.16 -42.63
N ILE A 1031 -19.26 -59.77 -42.80
CA ILE A 1031 -19.80 -60.15 -44.09
C ILE A 1031 -20.95 -59.20 -44.44
N LEU A 1032 -20.71 -58.33 -45.41
CA LEU A 1032 -21.73 -57.43 -45.95
C LEU A 1032 -22.47 -58.14 -47.08
N ALA A 1033 -23.78 -58.32 -46.95
CA ALA A 1033 -24.63 -58.71 -48.07
C ALA A 1033 -24.58 -57.64 -49.17
N LYS A 1034 -24.81 -58.05 -50.43
CA LYS A 1034 -24.83 -57.14 -51.58
C LYS A 1034 -25.95 -56.10 -51.41
N GLY A 1035 -25.55 -54.83 -51.28
CA GLY A 1035 -26.47 -53.70 -51.13
C GLY A 1035 -25.72 -52.38 -50.95
N ILE A 1036 -26.47 -51.28 -50.91
CA ILE A 1036 -25.95 -49.97 -50.54
C ILE A 1036 -26.14 -49.82 -49.03
N TYR A 1037 -25.07 -49.46 -48.32
CA TYR A 1037 -25.10 -49.10 -46.89
C TYR A 1037 -24.92 -47.59 -46.79
N SER A 1038 -25.99 -46.90 -46.41
CA SER A 1038 -26.05 -45.47 -46.20
C SER A 1038 -27.05 -45.14 -45.10
N LYS A 1039 -26.99 -43.92 -44.57
CA LYS A 1039 -27.96 -43.41 -43.61
C LYS A 1039 -29.43 -43.57 -44.02
N GLU A 1040 -29.72 -43.62 -45.32
CA GLU A 1040 -31.07 -43.83 -45.88
C GLU A 1040 -31.47 -45.32 -45.92
N THR A 1041 -30.52 -46.23 -46.14
CA THR A 1041 -30.77 -47.67 -46.32
C THR A 1041 -30.53 -48.48 -45.04
N SER A 1042 -29.35 -48.35 -44.43
CA SER A 1042 -28.99 -48.99 -43.15
C SER A 1042 -29.53 -48.24 -41.93
N GLY A 1043 -29.81 -46.94 -42.05
CA GLY A 1043 -30.22 -46.08 -40.92
C GLY A 1043 -29.04 -45.41 -40.19
N GLU A 1044 -27.83 -45.79 -40.56
CA GLU A 1044 -26.55 -45.16 -40.23
C GLU A 1044 -25.64 -45.11 -41.46
#